data_AF-A0A7V4UAK1-F1
#
_entry.id   AF-A0A7V4UAK1-F1
#
_cell.length_a   1.000
_cell.length_b   1.000
_cell.length_c   1.000
_cell.angle_alpha   90.00
_cell.angle_beta   90.00
_cell.angle_gamma   90.00
#
_symmetry.space_group_name_H-M   'P 1'
#
loop_
_entity.id
_entity.type
_entity.pdbx_description
1 polymer ?
#
loop_
_entity_poly.entity_id
_entity_poly.type
_entity_poly.pdbx_seq_one_letter_code
_entity_poly.pdbx_strand_id
1 'polypeptide(L)'
;MKRMFPMLLSAGLLAGLTATPAMAQPTGACFNAPVPGQCMELTAADCLAAGGVYQGDRTACVGPYDVSNYVQFQAGQGGAPDGSQVNFSGATLFVDFFRQFGSTNDFINIDGDTINIPCGPGVVPFAGALDTDCNSIVDTTDQLAPGFAPGGPPNGGCFPWTGYVLVQYRSVGSVEGYEEFIDYQLLGTIPTAIPSERGIINRVDWAVSGVPVATCLPPADLQGDSNVNNDSRTPVIPKSIDGANLDVPGLWGTVGPGTGNDAVWNRKPGQAGYGRNPKTSSGIGGGFSNLLASLQRGPFSLNFNNNPPITPPPDGNTLYDTPIAWSPVVPIANRGTGLENVRYTEMQHLWVTGRMPSGENFEVNTRDVGSGTRNDFSNGIGVDPSHLVGDHRGPRINTEFESNTGVVIKPNVANAALPTLPIGAPTQPTNCGSSSISEAAVRSRRLCVGYTGYFGNSRAAQDAVGGQYEILNVCKDIDGDGDGFIDSDCTPQACDNAVGAPPGCALPYTGVPADWTPANNGFVRPTVSTILDSDNPRCSFQICAAQTLVTRGDPQSGIGGNTNPPMANLNARNLIRNISASIAAFTGSPAADPNFNMPGEVLSTRFVMTQATDAITFQSNPTDLRPDGSLSQILQNYTRCTNVTVTPPFGSVNVAGQIPRRNTRNPGGVGIGPGGTYGDGSANGNYFNSARSLYTAIGGQRLNRRNRIAGDFDGDFARTPADIAPMMEAIQNPTAWALAQGVSPGTGGGDGPCADDYVIPEVIGDYNSDGEFDSIDVRYYADGLTLVGGRLNRELGFTLVDTAWAGLTGNNNYFNTQLATYPPATGYKPGDSRGDVAGNPPMPGAQPNGANGIINAQDIDYVYANRGNWSDIFQAANMDLSADMNGDLFVNQLDVDIMVLSILCTRYGDADLDGDVDAADQTLVAANAAISLTPAGWADGDFNGDRIVTAADLAILTANLGFSGPACVPPSCGDIDANGAVNSIDVSLFVSVVLGTNTNQAQIDRSNLSPSLAVVNGGDIQRFVCCVLNAGSLSACP
;
A
#
# COMPACT_ATOMS: atom_id res chain seq x y z
N MET A 1 38.92 37.91 9.00
CA MET A 1 38.93 39.39 8.84
C MET A 1 39.36 39.75 7.43
N LYS A 2 38.60 40.60 6.72
CA LYS A 2 38.98 41.52 5.61
C LYS A 2 39.78 41.06 4.35
N ARG A 3 39.35 41.60 3.19
CA ARG A 3 40.02 41.75 1.85
C ARG A 3 39.96 40.53 0.91
N MET A 4 39.95 40.64 -0.44
CA MET A 4 39.96 41.74 -1.47
C MET A 4 39.56 41.13 -2.86
N PHE A 5 39.15 41.80 -3.95
CA PHE A 5 38.69 43.18 -4.29
C PHE A 5 37.92 43.18 -5.66
N PRO A 6 37.20 44.24 -6.10
CA PRO A 6 36.29 44.21 -7.27
C PRO A 6 36.73 45.06 -8.50
N MET A 7 36.04 44.89 -9.64
CA MET A 7 35.99 45.80 -10.82
C MET A 7 34.85 45.37 -11.78
N LEU A 8 34.30 46.17 -12.71
CA LEU A 8 33.94 47.61 -12.72
C LEU A 8 32.95 47.86 -13.90
N LEU A 9 32.36 49.05 -14.00
CA LEU A 9 31.24 49.36 -14.91
C LEU A 9 31.62 50.15 -16.19
N SER A 10 30.93 49.83 -17.30
CA SER A 10 30.41 50.74 -18.36
C SER A 10 31.31 51.55 -19.34
N ALA A 11 30.83 51.56 -20.60
CA ALA A 11 30.72 52.69 -21.56
C ALA A 11 31.76 52.91 -22.69
N GLY A 12 31.40 52.41 -23.90
CA GLY A 12 31.21 53.26 -25.09
C GLY A 12 32.29 53.32 -26.19
N LEU A 13 31.96 52.85 -27.42
CA LEU A 13 32.32 53.50 -28.69
C LEU A 13 31.49 52.98 -29.89
N LEU A 14 31.33 53.81 -30.94
CA LEU A 14 30.66 53.50 -32.21
C LEU A 14 31.51 52.59 -33.12
N ALA A 15 30.87 51.62 -33.81
CA ALA A 15 31.36 51.08 -35.08
C ALA A 15 30.24 50.41 -35.91
N GLY A 16 30.23 50.68 -37.23
CA GLY A 16 29.72 49.77 -38.29
C GLY A 16 28.23 49.39 -38.32
N LEU A 17 27.44 50.06 -39.17
CA LEU A 17 26.26 49.41 -39.74
C LEU A 17 26.70 48.34 -40.75
N THR A 18 26.55 47.07 -40.38
CA THR A 18 26.34 45.96 -41.32
C THR A 18 25.02 45.30 -40.96
N ALA A 19 24.12 45.16 -41.93
CA ALA A 19 22.82 44.55 -41.70
C ALA A 19 23.00 43.11 -41.16
N THR A 20 22.53 42.87 -39.94
CA THR A 20 22.34 41.51 -39.43
C THR A 20 21.32 40.81 -40.32
N PRO A 21 21.53 39.54 -40.73
CA PRO A 21 20.48 38.78 -41.37
C PRO A 21 19.29 38.71 -40.42
N ALA A 22 18.07 38.91 -40.94
CA ALA A 22 16.87 38.68 -40.16
C ALA A 22 16.91 37.24 -39.62
N MET A 23 16.67 37.05 -38.32
CA MET A 23 16.44 35.72 -37.77
C MET A 23 15.34 35.06 -38.59
N ALA A 24 15.62 33.87 -39.12
CA ALA A 24 14.59 33.06 -39.76
C ALA A 24 13.44 32.89 -38.77
N GLN A 25 12.22 33.29 -39.18
CA GLN A 25 11.01 33.03 -38.40
C GLN A 25 10.92 31.51 -38.18
N PRO A 26 10.56 31.05 -36.97
CA PRO A 26 10.39 29.63 -36.71
C PRO A 26 9.33 29.05 -37.66
N THR A 27 9.64 27.88 -38.21
CA THR A 27 8.69 27.11 -39.02
C THR A 27 8.01 26.04 -38.17
N GLY A 28 6.83 25.62 -38.57
CA GLY A 28 6.00 24.60 -37.90
C GLY A 28 4.97 24.01 -38.86
N ALA A 29 4.33 22.92 -38.45
CA ALA A 29 3.40 22.17 -39.27
C ALA A 29 2.18 23.01 -39.68
N CYS A 30 1.94 23.08 -40.99
CA CYS A 30 0.82 23.75 -41.61
C CYS A 30 0.01 22.72 -42.41
N PHE A 31 -1.28 22.58 -42.07
CA PHE A 31 -2.18 21.64 -42.75
C PHE A 31 -3.10 22.33 -43.76
N ASN A 32 -3.38 21.65 -44.87
CA ASN A 32 -4.27 22.08 -45.96
C ASN A 32 -3.80 23.31 -46.75
N ALA A 33 -2.48 23.42 -46.97
CA ALA A 33 -1.87 24.41 -47.85
C ALA A 33 -0.69 23.80 -48.63
N PRO A 34 -0.45 24.15 -49.91
CA PRO A 34 -1.40 24.67 -50.90
C PRO A 34 -2.26 23.55 -51.53
N VAL A 35 -2.08 22.29 -51.09
CA VAL A 35 -2.83 21.12 -51.55
C VAL A 35 -3.62 20.54 -50.36
N PRO A 36 -4.93 20.28 -50.49
CA PRO A 36 -5.70 19.61 -49.43
C PRO A 36 -5.11 18.25 -49.06
N GLY A 37 -5.05 17.94 -47.77
CA GLY A 37 -4.49 16.68 -47.27
C GLY A 37 -2.96 16.61 -47.18
N GLN A 38 -2.23 17.69 -47.49
CA GLN A 38 -0.78 17.76 -47.24
C GLN A 38 -0.44 18.62 -46.01
N CYS A 39 0.57 18.17 -45.28
CA CYS A 39 1.25 18.91 -44.21
C CYS A 39 2.58 19.44 -44.75
N MET A 40 2.89 20.70 -44.49
CA MET A 40 4.20 21.29 -44.79
C MET A 40 4.68 22.19 -43.65
N GLU A 41 5.99 22.26 -43.42
CA GLU A 41 6.57 23.16 -42.41
C GLU A 41 6.73 24.57 -42.99
N LEU A 42 5.93 25.51 -42.48
CA LEU A 42 5.89 26.92 -42.90
C LEU A 42 6.07 27.85 -41.70
N THR A 43 6.30 29.14 -41.92
CA THR A 43 6.13 30.12 -40.82
C THR A 43 4.64 30.30 -40.55
N ALA A 44 4.27 30.79 -39.36
CA ALA A 44 2.88 31.08 -39.03
C ALA A 44 2.20 32.01 -40.08
N ALA A 45 2.94 33.00 -40.57
CA ALA A 45 2.46 33.95 -41.57
C ALA A 45 2.27 33.29 -42.95
N ASP A 46 3.22 32.47 -43.40
CA ASP A 46 3.14 31.78 -44.69
C ASP A 46 2.03 30.72 -44.69
N CYS A 47 1.83 30.04 -43.56
CA CYS A 47 0.74 29.07 -43.39
C CYS A 47 -0.64 29.72 -43.55
N LEU A 48 -0.87 30.82 -42.82
CA LEU A 48 -2.11 31.60 -42.91
C LEU A 48 -2.30 32.21 -44.32
N ALA A 49 -1.23 32.71 -44.94
CA ALA A 49 -1.26 33.27 -46.29
C ALA A 49 -1.60 32.22 -47.37
N ALA A 50 -1.23 30.95 -47.14
CA ALA A 50 -1.54 29.83 -48.01
C ALA A 50 -2.90 29.15 -47.69
N GLY A 51 -3.66 29.68 -46.73
CA GLY A 51 -4.99 29.18 -46.34
C GLY A 51 -5.00 27.96 -45.42
N GLY A 52 -3.83 27.60 -44.86
CA GLY A 52 -3.68 26.46 -43.98
C GLY A 52 -3.83 26.78 -42.49
N VAL A 53 -3.93 25.74 -41.67
CA VAL A 53 -4.01 25.85 -40.21
C VAL A 53 -2.65 25.55 -39.58
N TYR A 54 -2.09 26.56 -38.90
CA TYR A 54 -0.78 26.50 -38.27
C TYR A 54 -0.84 25.83 -36.89
N GLN A 55 -0.03 24.81 -36.66
CA GLN A 55 -0.02 24.02 -35.41
C GLN A 55 1.01 24.52 -34.38
N GLY A 56 1.66 25.66 -34.63
CA GLY A 56 2.63 26.28 -33.73
C GLY A 56 4.08 25.97 -34.08
N ASP A 57 4.98 26.81 -33.58
CA ASP A 57 6.41 26.81 -33.90
C ASP A 57 7.08 25.45 -33.61
N ARG A 58 7.89 24.98 -34.57
CA ARG A 58 8.71 23.76 -34.52
C ARG A 58 7.94 22.43 -34.39
N THR A 59 6.65 22.43 -34.67
CA THR A 59 5.89 21.19 -34.94
C THR A 59 6.28 20.62 -36.31
N ALA A 60 6.43 19.30 -36.42
CA ALA A 60 6.95 18.64 -37.62
C ALA A 60 5.87 17.84 -38.38
N CYS A 61 6.01 17.73 -39.70
CA CYS A 61 5.11 16.92 -40.53
C CYS A 61 5.58 15.46 -40.58
N VAL A 62 5.01 14.60 -39.73
CA VAL A 62 5.48 13.22 -39.55
C VAL A 62 4.73 12.21 -40.42
N GLY A 63 5.36 11.80 -41.53
CA GLY A 63 5.04 10.55 -42.24
C GLY A 63 4.02 10.64 -43.39
N PRO A 64 4.10 9.76 -44.41
CA PRO A 64 3.22 9.75 -45.59
C PRO A 64 2.00 8.82 -45.44
N TYR A 65 1.56 8.53 -44.20
CA TYR A 65 0.38 7.70 -43.95
C TYR A 65 -0.83 8.56 -43.58
N ASP A 66 -1.61 8.78 -44.62
CA ASP A 66 -2.93 9.36 -44.61
C ASP A 66 -3.89 8.60 -43.67
N VAL A 67 -4.27 9.23 -42.55
CA VAL A 67 -5.31 8.72 -41.64
C VAL A 67 -6.74 8.98 -42.16
N SER A 68 -6.93 9.47 -43.39
CA SER A 68 -8.26 9.73 -43.97
C SER A 68 -8.99 8.50 -44.53
N ASN A 69 -8.39 7.30 -44.45
CA ASN A 69 -9.12 6.03 -44.60
C ASN A 69 -9.75 5.52 -43.28
N TYR A 70 -9.79 6.36 -42.23
CA TYR A 70 -10.82 6.21 -41.20
C TYR A 70 -12.20 6.30 -41.87
N VAL A 71 -13.15 5.45 -41.46
CA VAL A 71 -14.50 5.42 -42.04
C VAL A 71 -15.19 6.76 -41.83
N GLN A 72 -15.21 7.62 -42.85
CA GLN A 72 -15.99 8.85 -42.83
C GLN A 72 -17.48 8.49 -42.89
N PHE A 73 -18.14 8.54 -41.74
CA PHE A 73 -19.59 8.49 -41.69
C PHE A 73 -20.16 9.82 -42.21
N GLN A 74 -21.01 9.75 -43.24
CA GLN A 74 -21.39 10.94 -44.00
C GLN A 74 -22.17 11.97 -43.16
N ALA A 75 -21.75 13.23 -43.26
CA ALA A 75 -22.27 14.33 -42.46
C ALA A 75 -23.72 14.72 -42.80
N GLY A 76 -24.53 14.96 -41.77
CA GLY A 76 -25.91 15.45 -41.91
C GLY A 76 -26.45 16.15 -40.67
N GLN A 77 -26.43 17.49 -40.69
CA GLN A 77 -27.32 18.41 -39.94
C GLN A 77 -27.53 18.15 -38.43
N GLY A 78 -26.81 18.88 -37.56
CA GLY A 78 -27.18 19.08 -36.16
C GLY A 78 -26.05 18.80 -35.16
N GLY A 79 -25.59 17.55 -35.09
CA GLY A 79 -24.44 17.14 -34.29
C GLY A 79 -23.15 17.07 -35.12
N ALA A 80 -21.99 17.12 -34.47
CA ALA A 80 -20.70 16.94 -35.15
C ALA A 80 -20.62 15.53 -35.77
N PRO A 81 -20.37 15.39 -37.09
CA PRO A 81 -20.08 14.07 -37.66
C PRO A 81 -18.85 13.48 -36.95
N ASP A 82 -18.91 12.18 -36.66
CA ASP A 82 -17.96 11.38 -35.86
C ASP A 82 -17.93 11.62 -34.33
N GLY A 83 -18.49 12.73 -33.84
CA GLY A 83 -18.50 13.05 -32.41
C GLY A 83 -17.16 13.51 -31.84
N SER A 84 -17.22 14.42 -30.87
CA SER A 84 -16.00 14.78 -30.14
C SER A 84 -15.71 13.73 -29.08
N GLN A 85 -14.52 13.11 -29.13
CA GLN A 85 -14.10 12.18 -28.08
C GLN A 85 -13.73 12.95 -26.80
N VAL A 86 -14.03 12.34 -25.66
CA VAL A 86 -13.50 12.70 -24.34
C VAL A 86 -13.00 11.42 -23.70
N ASN A 87 -11.70 11.35 -23.46
CA ASN A 87 -11.01 10.13 -23.05
C ASN A 87 -10.38 10.33 -21.66
N PHE A 88 -10.85 9.57 -20.67
CA PHE A 88 -10.35 9.59 -19.30
C PHE A 88 -9.64 8.27 -18.96
N SER A 89 -8.65 8.31 -18.07
CA SER A 89 -7.99 7.13 -17.51
C SER A 89 -7.79 7.27 -16.01
N GLY A 90 -7.81 6.17 -15.24
CA GLY A 90 -7.50 6.23 -13.81
C GLY A 90 -8.21 5.22 -12.90
N ALA A 91 -8.63 5.76 -11.75
CA ALA A 91 -9.11 5.09 -10.55
C ALA A 91 -10.25 4.08 -10.77
N THR A 92 -10.09 2.91 -10.18
CA THR A 92 -11.09 1.82 -10.23
C THR A 92 -12.42 2.20 -9.59
N LEU A 93 -12.39 3.09 -8.59
CA LEU A 93 -13.56 3.60 -7.89
C LEU A 93 -14.59 4.28 -8.83
N PHE A 94 -14.12 4.98 -9.88
CA PHE A 94 -14.99 5.74 -10.79
C PHE A 94 -15.68 4.91 -11.87
N VAL A 95 -15.40 3.60 -11.96
CA VAL A 95 -16.11 2.68 -12.85
C VAL A 95 -17.64 2.76 -12.68
N ASP A 96 -18.13 2.87 -11.44
CA ASP A 96 -19.58 2.93 -11.21
C ASP A 96 -20.19 4.25 -11.67
N PHE A 97 -19.47 5.37 -11.52
CA PHE A 97 -19.91 6.67 -12.00
C PHE A 97 -20.09 6.65 -13.52
N PHE A 98 -19.05 6.29 -14.28
CA PHE A 98 -19.09 6.26 -15.75
C PHE A 98 -20.02 5.18 -16.36
N ARG A 99 -20.63 4.33 -15.53
CA ARG A 99 -21.69 3.38 -15.93
C ARG A 99 -23.11 3.92 -15.69
N GLN A 100 -23.29 4.98 -14.89
CA GLN A 100 -24.61 5.59 -14.69
C GLN A 100 -25.03 6.46 -15.86
N PHE A 101 -26.34 6.54 -16.11
CA PHE A 101 -26.92 7.51 -17.05
C PHE A 101 -26.49 8.93 -16.68
N GLY A 102 -26.59 9.27 -15.40
CA GLY A 102 -26.27 10.60 -14.87
C GLY A 102 -24.85 11.10 -15.07
N SER A 103 -23.84 10.26 -15.37
CA SER A 103 -22.48 10.75 -15.59
C SER A 103 -22.31 11.63 -16.83
N THR A 104 -23.29 11.61 -17.74
CA THR A 104 -23.26 12.33 -19.03
C THR A 104 -24.59 13.01 -19.37
N ASN A 105 -25.46 13.23 -18.38
CA ASN A 105 -26.69 13.99 -18.56
C ASN A 105 -26.38 15.48 -18.69
N ASP A 106 -27.04 16.19 -19.62
CA ASP A 106 -26.73 17.60 -19.88
C ASP A 106 -27.46 18.53 -18.90
N PHE A 107 -26.72 18.97 -17.89
CA PHE A 107 -27.17 19.90 -16.86
C PHE A 107 -27.08 21.36 -17.31
N ILE A 108 -26.12 21.72 -18.17
CA ILE A 108 -25.86 23.12 -18.58
C ILE A 108 -26.24 23.44 -20.03
N ASN A 109 -26.74 22.46 -20.79
CA ASN A 109 -26.98 22.54 -22.23
C ASN A 109 -25.69 22.95 -22.98
N ILE A 110 -24.72 22.02 -23.03
CA ILE A 110 -23.45 22.18 -23.74
C ILE A 110 -23.66 22.19 -25.26
N ASP A 111 -24.49 21.29 -25.77
CA ASP A 111 -24.61 21.07 -27.21
C ASP A 111 -25.50 22.11 -27.92
N GLY A 112 -26.26 22.88 -27.15
CA GLY A 112 -27.12 23.95 -27.64
C GLY A 112 -28.40 23.44 -28.27
N ASP A 113 -28.75 22.18 -28.05
CA ASP A 113 -29.99 21.57 -28.55
C ASP A 113 -31.23 22.24 -27.92
N THR A 114 -32.35 22.11 -28.64
CA THR A 114 -33.67 22.49 -28.13
C THR A 114 -34.65 21.36 -28.40
N ILE A 115 -34.87 20.48 -27.42
CA ILE A 115 -35.91 19.47 -27.50
C ILE A 115 -37.29 20.16 -27.55
N ASN A 116 -37.95 20.10 -28.71
CA ASN A 116 -39.27 20.70 -28.92
C ASN A 116 -40.36 19.90 -28.20
N ILE A 117 -40.89 20.44 -27.11
CA ILE A 117 -41.96 19.80 -26.31
C ILE A 117 -43.35 20.22 -26.82
N PRO A 118 -44.36 19.33 -26.86
CA PRO A 118 -45.73 19.69 -27.25
C PRO A 118 -46.48 20.67 -26.33
N CYS A 119 -45.93 21.03 -25.16
CA CYS A 119 -46.61 21.77 -24.09
C CYS A 119 -46.65 23.31 -24.25
N GLY A 120 -46.77 23.79 -25.49
CA GLY A 120 -47.17 25.16 -25.80
C GLY A 120 -46.09 26.26 -25.70
N PRO A 121 -46.36 27.47 -26.24
CA PRO A 121 -45.36 28.53 -26.30
C PRO A 121 -45.23 29.26 -24.96
N GLY A 122 -44.18 28.94 -24.20
CA GLY A 122 -43.83 29.70 -22.98
C GLY A 122 -42.94 28.99 -21.97
N VAL A 123 -42.77 27.66 -22.07
CA VAL A 123 -41.88 26.89 -21.20
C VAL A 123 -40.67 26.43 -22.00
N VAL A 124 -39.51 27.04 -21.73
CA VAL A 124 -38.19 26.50 -22.12
C VAL A 124 -37.54 25.93 -20.87
N PRO A 125 -37.40 24.60 -20.73
CA PRO A 125 -36.64 24.04 -19.64
C PRO A 125 -35.14 24.17 -19.94
N PHE A 126 -34.47 25.04 -19.19
CA PHE A 126 -33.10 24.71 -18.79
C PHE A 126 -33.19 23.68 -17.66
N ALA A 127 -32.20 22.78 -17.61
CA ALA A 127 -32.12 21.59 -16.75
C ALA A 127 -33.02 20.39 -17.18
N GLY A 128 -32.53 19.63 -18.16
CA GLY A 128 -32.38 18.17 -18.05
C GLY A 128 -33.61 17.26 -17.83
N ALA A 129 -34.83 17.77 -17.94
CA ALA A 129 -36.05 17.01 -17.70
C ALA A 129 -37.06 17.18 -18.84
N LEU A 130 -37.42 16.07 -19.49
CA LEU A 130 -38.60 15.94 -20.34
C LEU A 130 -39.73 15.32 -19.51
N ASP A 131 -40.76 16.11 -19.23
CA ASP A 131 -42.08 15.63 -18.84
C ASP A 131 -42.91 15.53 -20.14
N THR A 132 -43.11 14.31 -20.67
CA THR A 132 -43.71 14.11 -22.01
C THR A 132 -45.23 14.17 -21.99
N ASP A 133 -45.88 13.98 -20.84
CA ASP A 133 -47.35 13.96 -20.71
C ASP A 133 -47.92 15.02 -19.74
N CYS A 134 -47.06 15.87 -19.16
CA CYS A 134 -47.35 16.93 -18.21
C CYS A 134 -47.94 16.44 -16.87
N ASN A 135 -47.60 15.21 -16.44
CA ASN A 135 -48.21 14.57 -15.27
C ASN A 135 -47.49 14.85 -13.93
N SER A 136 -46.51 15.78 -13.87
CA SER A 136 -45.64 16.07 -12.72
C SER A 136 -44.65 14.97 -12.33
N ILE A 137 -44.36 14.05 -13.25
CA ILE A 137 -43.27 13.06 -13.17
C ILE A 137 -42.39 13.26 -14.42
N VAL A 138 -41.08 13.19 -14.25
CA VAL A 138 -40.12 13.33 -15.36
C VAL A 138 -39.98 12.00 -16.10
N ASP A 139 -40.19 12.02 -17.42
CA ASP A 139 -40.21 10.83 -18.28
C ASP A 139 -38.86 10.52 -18.95
N THR A 140 -38.09 11.53 -19.36
CA THR A 140 -36.78 11.36 -20.03
C THR A 140 -35.77 12.46 -19.69
N THR A 141 -34.48 12.18 -19.88
CA THR A 141 -33.37 13.11 -19.60
C THR A 141 -32.46 13.27 -20.82
N ASP A 142 -32.01 14.49 -21.06
CA ASP A 142 -31.06 14.82 -22.12
C ASP A 142 -29.65 14.26 -21.81
N GLN A 143 -28.98 13.73 -22.84
CA GLN A 143 -27.75 12.96 -22.72
C GLN A 143 -26.70 13.35 -23.77
N LEU A 144 -25.58 13.90 -23.29
CA LEU A 144 -24.40 14.23 -24.09
C LEU A 144 -23.78 13.02 -24.78
N ALA A 145 -23.78 11.87 -24.09
CA ALA A 145 -23.15 10.63 -24.51
C ALA A 145 -24.13 9.44 -24.44
N PRO A 146 -25.15 9.40 -25.32
CA PRO A 146 -26.14 8.33 -25.36
C PRO A 146 -25.48 6.96 -25.57
N GLY A 147 -26.08 5.93 -24.96
CA GLY A 147 -25.61 4.56 -25.03
C GLY A 147 -25.86 3.96 -26.41
N PHE A 148 -25.12 2.90 -26.77
CA PHE A 148 -25.31 2.22 -28.04
C PHE A 148 -26.69 1.54 -28.09
N ALA A 149 -27.45 1.82 -29.16
CA ALA A 149 -28.85 1.40 -29.26
C ALA A 149 -28.99 -0.14 -29.38
N PRO A 150 -29.94 -0.77 -28.65
CA PRO A 150 -30.21 -2.19 -28.78
C PRO A 150 -30.96 -2.49 -30.08
N GLY A 151 -30.23 -2.80 -31.16
CA GLY A 151 -30.84 -3.11 -32.46
C GLY A 151 -29.90 -3.31 -33.65
N GLY A 152 -28.57 -3.29 -33.45
CA GLY A 152 -27.61 -3.59 -34.52
C GLY A 152 -27.80 -5.01 -35.11
N PRO A 153 -27.37 -5.25 -36.36
CA PRO A 153 -27.46 -6.58 -36.98
C PRO A 153 -26.73 -7.64 -36.13
N PRO A 154 -27.09 -8.94 -36.24
CA PRO A 154 -26.73 -10.02 -35.29
C PRO A 154 -25.22 -10.38 -35.20
N ASN A 155 -24.31 -9.55 -35.69
CA ASN A 155 -22.86 -9.73 -35.71
C ASN A 155 -22.10 -8.70 -34.83
N GLY A 156 -22.63 -8.35 -33.66
CA GLY A 156 -21.82 -7.97 -32.47
C GLY A 156 -20.91 -6.73 -32.51
N GLY A 157 -21.17 -5.72 -33.35
CA GLY A 157 -20.39 -4.48 -33.40
C GLY A 157 -21.14 -3.24 -32.89
N CYS A 158 -20.45 -2.32 -32.21
CA CYS A 158 -21.00 -1.04 -31.77
C CYS A 158 -21.02 -0.01 -32.92
N PHE A 159 -22.17 0.20 -33.58
CA PHE A 159 -22.38 1.20 -34.65
C PHE A 159 -23.86 1.61 -34.80
N PRO A 160 -24.16 2.75 -35.43
CA PRO A 160 -23.41 4.01 -35.46
C PRO A 160 -23.81 4.88 -34.25
N TRP A 161 -22.92 5.77 -33.81
CA TRP A 161 -23.18 6.68 -32.69
C TRP A 161 -23.72 8.03 -33.19
N THR A 162 -24.64 8.64 -32.43
CA THR A 162 -25.40 9.84 -32.84
C THR A 162 -25.56 10.88 -31.71
N GLY A 163 -24.65 10.90 -30.73
CA GLY A 163 -24.70 11.86 -29.61
C GLY A 163 -23.96 13.17 -29.90
N TYR A 164 -23.58 13.87 -28.83
CA TYR A 164 -22.72 15.05 -28.91
C TYR A 164 -21.24 14.76 -28.58
N VAL A 165 -20.97 14.01 -27.50
CA VAL A 165 -19.63 13.52 -27.14
C VAL A 165 -19.59 12.01 -26.93
N LEU A 166 -18.45 11.42 -27.31
CA LEU A 166 -18.15 10.02 -27.04
C LEU A 166 -17.19 9.97 -25.85
N VAL A 167 -17.65 9.42 -24.72
CA VAL A 167 -16.91 9.34 -23.47
C VAL A 167 -16.31 7.95 -23.30
N GLN A 168 -14.98 7.87 -23.27
CA GLN A 168 -14.24 6.65 -22.94
C GLN A 168 -13.64 6.76 -21.54
N TYR A 169 -13.73 5.67 -20.78
CA TYR A 169 -13.03 5.51 -19.50
C TYR A 169 -12.15 4.27 -19.50
N ARG A 170 -10.87 4.45 -19.17
CA ARG A 170 -9.90 3.38 -18.94
C ARG A 170 -9.65 3.22 -17.44
N SER A 171 -10.24 2.20 -16.84
CA SER A 171 -9.94 1.82 -15.46
C SER A 171 -8.68 0.96 -15.44
N VAL A 172 -7.56 1.59 -15.07
CA VAL A 172 -6.23 0.96 -15.01
C VAL A 172 -5.58 1.04 -13.63
N GLY A 173 -6.19 1.80 -12.71
CA GLY A 173 -5.61 2.23 -11.45
C GLY A 173 -5.33 3.74 -11.45
N SER A 174 -5.40 4.37 -10.27
CA SER A 174 -5.43 5.84 -10.11
C SER A 174 -4.20 6.52 -10.68
N VAL A 175 -3.01 6.18 -10.20
CA VAL A 175 -1.77 6.82 -10.67
C VAL A 175 -1.27 6.16 -11.96
N GLU A 176 -1.61 4.90 -12.25
CA GLU A 176 -1.31 4.30 -13.55
C GLU A 176 -2.04 5.04 -14.70
N GLY A 177 -3.31 5.39 -14.51
CA GLY A 177 -4.06 6.20 -15.48
C GLY A 177 -3.61 7.66 -15.49
N TYR A 178 -3.03 8.13 -14.38
CA TYR A 178 -2.34 9.41 -14.36
C TYR A 178 -1.04 9.37 -15.18
N GLU A 179 -0.29 8.27 -15.16
CA GLU A 179 0.87 8.08 -16.04
C GLU A 179 0.44 7.97 -17.52
N GLU A 180 -0.64 7.26 -17.84
CA GLU A 180 -1.23 7.27 -19.20
C GLU A 180 -1.55 8.71 -19.67
N PHE A 181 -2.09 9.54 -18.78
CA PHE A 181 -2.35 10.95 -19.05
C PHE A 181 -1.06 11.78 -19.19
N ILE A 182 -0.09 11.65 -18.29
CA ILE A 182 1.19 12.38 -18.35
C ILE A 182 1.94 12.04 -19.65
N ASP A 183 2.00 10.76 -20.01
CA ASP A 183 2.65 10.27 -21.22
C ASP A 183 1.96 10.82 -22.48
N TYR A 184 0.62 10.84 -22.52
CA TYR A 184 -0.08 11.48 -23.62
C TYR A 184 0.20 12.99 -23.68
N GLN A 185 0.09 13.70 -22.55
CA GLN A 185 0.23 15.16 -22.51
C GLN A 185 1.64 15.66 -22.83
N LEU A 186 2.68 14.87 -22.55
CA LEU A 186 4.07 15.23 -22.81
C LEU A 186 4.66 14.62 -24.07
N LEU A 187 4.21 13.42 -24.49
CA LEU A 187 4.83 12.65 -25.57
C LEU A 187 3.85 12.33 -26.73
N GLY A 188 2.55 12.56 -26.55
CA GLY A 188 1.50 12.20 -27.52
C GLY A 188 1.19 10.70 -27.55
N THR A 189 1.72 9.91 -26.62
CA THR A 189 1.55 8.45 -26.56
C THR A 189 0.12 8.08 -26.17
N ILE A 190 -0.56 7.28 -26.99
CA ILE A 190 -1.84 6.65 -26.63
C ILE A 190 -1.57 5.24 -26.08
N PRO A 191 -2.18 4.84 -24.95
CA PRO A 191 -2.03 3.49 -24.40
C PRO A 191 -2.52 2.39 -25.35
N THR A 192 -1.63 1.46 -25.71
CA THR A 192 -1.93 0.30 -26.57
C THR A 192 -2.37 -0.94 -25.78
N ALA A 193 -2.25 -0.94 -24.46
CA ALA A 193 -2.72 -2.03 -23.62
C ALA A 193 -4.25 -1.99 -23.42
N ILE A 194 -4.86 -3.17 -23.32
CA ILE A 194 -6.23 -3.33 -22.79
C ILE A 194 -6.18 -2.92 -21.30
N PRO A 195 -7.14 -2.13 -20.78
CA PRO A 195 -7.13 -1.70 -19.38
C PRO A 195 -7.20 -2.90 -18.43
N SER A 196 -6.38 -2.85 -17.37
CA SER A 196 -6.19 -3.95 -16.41
C SER A 196 -7.48 -4.35 -15.71
N GLU A 197 -8.33 -3.39 -15.35
CA GLU A 197 -9.61 -3.66 -14.68
C GLU A 197 -10.81 -3.55 -15.62
N ARG A 198 -11.01 -2.41 -16.29
CA ARG A 198 -12.21 -2.20 -17.12
C ARG A 198 -12.03 -1.11 -18.17
N GLY A 199 -12.60 -1.33 -19.36
CA GLY A 199 -12.76 -0.31 -20.38
C GLY A 199 -14.24 -0.03 -20.61
N ILE A 200 -14.65 1.24 -20.53
CA ILE A 200 -16.02 1.70 -20.73
C ILE A 200 -16.07 2.69 -21.91
N ILE A 201 -17.13 2.62 -22.71
CA ILE A 201 -17.46 3.57 -23.78
C ILE A 201 -18.96 3.89 -23.71
N ASN A 202 -19.32 5.14 -23.41
CA ASN A 202 -20.70 5.60 -23.16
C ASN A 202 -21.52 4.67 -22.24
N ARG A 203 -20.93 4.24 -21.11
CA ARG A 203 -21.45 3.26 -20.12
C ARG A 203 -21.46 1.78 -20.54
N VAL A 204 -21.12 1.47 -21.79
CA VAL A 204 -21.00 0.08 -22.25
C VAL A 204 -19.57 -0.42 -21.98
N ASP A 205 -19.46 -1.56 -21.30
CA ASP A 205 -18.18 -2.23 -21.10
C ASP A 205 -17.65 -2.74 -22.46
N TRP A 206 -16.41 -2.42 -22.79
CA TRP A 206 -15.66 -2.98 -23.94
C TRP A 206 -14.48 -3.85 -23.51
N ALA A 207 -13.99 -3.71 -22.27
CA ALA A 207 -13.05 -4.62 -21.64
C ALA A 207 -13.36 -4.83 -20.16
N VAL A 208 -13.05 -6.02 -19.64
CA VAL A 208 -13.17 -6.40 -18.22
C VAL A 208 -12.00 -7.32 -17.86
N SER A 209 -11.31 -7.05 -16.75
CA SER A 209 -10.19 -7.82 -16.21
C SER A 209 -9.08 -8.11 -17.23
N GLY A 210 -8.65 -7.09 -17.98
CA GLY A 210 -7.61 -7.20 -19.01
C GLY A 210 -8.04 -7.95 -20.28
N VAL A 211 -9.34 -8.25 -20.45
CA VAL A 211 -9.87 -9.00 -21.60
C VAL A 211 -10.98 -8.20 -22.29
N PRO A 212 -11.01 -8.09 -23.64
CA PRO A 212 -12.10 -7.44 -24.36
C PRO A 212 -13.41 -8.25 -24.23
N VAL A 213 -14.56 -7.57 -24.11
CA VAL A 213 -15.87 -8.25 -24.08
C VAL A 213 -16.51 -8.31 -25.47
N ALA A 214 -17.03 -9.49 -25.82
CA ALA A 214 -17.53 -9.81 -27.16
C ALA A 214 -18.75 -8.98 -27.62
N THR A 215 -19.38 -8.23 -26.72
CA THR A 215 -20.53 -7.34 -26.99
C THR A 215 -20.13 -6.03 -27.67
N CYS A 216 -18.87 -5.62 -27.54
CA CYS A 216 -18.35 -4.42 -28.18
C CYS A 216 -16.91 -4.67 -28.65
N LEU A 217 -16.79 -5.43 -29.73
CA LEU A 217 -15.54 -5.58 -30.49
C LEU A 217 -15.66 -4.80 -31.80
N PRO A 218 -14.59 -4.13 -32.27
CA PRO A 218 -14.55 -3.68 -33.65
C PRO A 218 -14.62 -4.91 -34.59
N PRO A 219 -15.36 -4.82 -35.71
CA PRO A 219 -15.24 -5.83 -36.76
C PRO A 219 -13.77 -5.89 -37.20
N ALA A 220 -13.25 -7.11 -37.33
CA ALA A 220 -11.82 -7.43 -37.36
C ALA A 220 -10.92 -6.36 -38.01
N ASP A 221 -10.00 -5.83 -37.19
CA ASP A 221 -8.81 -5.07 -37.60
C ASP A 221 -9.10 -3.83 -38.48
N LEU A 222 -9.35 -2.70 -37.81
CA LEU A 222 -9.49 -1.38 -38.44
C LEU A 222 -8.16 -0.77 -38.91
N GLN A 223 -7.00 -1.38 -38.62
CA GLN A 223 -5.69 -0.90 -39.03
C GLN A 223 -5.10 -1.67 -40.24
N GLY A 224 -5.69 -2.82 -40.61
CA GLY A 224 -5.20 -3.69 -41.68
C GLY A 224 -3.88 -4.40 -41.33
N ASP A 225 -3.57 -4.47 -40.04
CA ASP A 225 -2.34 -4.96 -39.44
C ASP A 225 -2.64 -6.27 -38.70
N SER A 226 -2.01 -7.37 -39.13
CA SER A 226 -2.22 -8.71 -38.55
C SER A 226 -1.66 -8.88 -37.13
N ASN A 227 -1.09 -7.84 -36.51
CA ASN A 227 -0.42 -7.88 -35.22
C ASN A 227 -1.34 -7.45 -34.08
N VAL A 228 -2.24 -8.35 -33.69
CA VAL A 228 -3.25 -8.22 -32.61
C VAL A 228 -2.72 -7.89 -31.19
N ASN A 229 -1.45 -7.49 -31.07
CA ASN A 229 -0.72 -7.18 -29.85
C ASN A 229 -0.36 -5.68 -29.70
N ASN A 230 -0.60 -4.83 -30.71
CA ASN A 230 -0.30 -3.39 -30.67
C ASN A 230 -1.54 -2.48 -30.55
N ASP A 231 -2.74 -3.03 -30.67
CA ASP A 231 -4.00 -2.29 -30.52
C ASP A 231 -4.63 -2.58 -29.15
N SER A 232 -5.10 -1.54 -28.49
CA SER A 232 -5.88 -1.59 -27.24
C SER A 232 -7.21 -2.35 -27.38
N ARG A 233 -7.66 -2.63 -28.61
CA ARG A 233 -8.92 -3.34 -28.96
C ARG A 233 -10.19 -2.64 -28.50
N THR A 234 -10.10 -1.36 -28.14
CA THR A 234 -11.27 -0.48 -27.98
C THR A 234 -12.06 -0.40 -29.30
N PRO A 235 -13.41 -0.31 -29.23
CA PRO A 235 -14.25 -0.06 -30.42
C PRO A 235 -13.91 1.23 -31.17
N VAL A 236 -13.38 2.24 -30.48
CA VAL A 236 -13.05 3.55 -31.05
C VAL A 236 -11.71 4.03 -30.51
N ILE A 237 -10.67 4.03 -31.36
CA ILE A 237 -9.31 4.42 -30.96
C ILE A 237 -9.31 5.82 -30.33
N PRO A 238 -8.82 5.98 -29.07
CA PRO A 238 -8.63 7.27 -28.43
C PRO A 238 -7.67 8.15 -29.23
N LYS A 239 -8.10 9.37 -29.54
CA LYS A 239 -7.26 10.42 -30.13
C LYS A 239 -6.51 11.23 -29.07
N SER A 240 -6.89 11.05 -27.80
CA SER A 240 -6.36 11.78 -26.64
C SER A 240 -6.48 10.99 -25.34
N ILE A 241 -5.80 11.49 -24.30
CA ILE A 241 -6.17 11.29 -22.89
C ILE A 241 -6.34 12.69 -22.29
N ASP A 242 -7.59 13.11 -22.09
CA ASP A 242 -7.96 14.51 -21.80
C ASP A 242 -7.91 14.85 -20.30
N GLY A 243 -7.97 13.85 -19.44
CA GLY A 243 -7.84 13.98 -17.99
C GLY A 243 -7.59 12.64 -17.31
N ALA A 244 -7.15 12.69 -16.06
CA ALA A 244 -6.97 11.51 -15.22
C ALA A 244 -7.92 11.55 -14.01
N ASN A 245 -8.53 10.41 -13.68
CA ASN A 245 -9.34 10.23 -12.48
C ASN A 245 -8.47 9.65 -11.37
N LEU A 246 -8.25 10.38 -10.28
CA LEU A 246 -7.43 9.93 -9.17
C LEU A 246 -8.25 9.76 -7.89
N ASP A 247 -7.86 8.76 -7.08
CA ASP A 247 -8.42 8.58 -5.74
C ASP A 247 -7.99 9.69 -4.76
N VAL A 248 -6.99 10.49 -5.15
CA VAL A 248 -6.32 11.52 -4.35
C VAL A 248 -6.12 12.80 -5.18
N PRO A 249 -5.73 13.94 -4.58
CA PRO A 249 -5.16 15.07 -5.32
C PRO A 249 -3.90 14.65 -6.11
N GLY A 250 -3.68 15.22 -7.30
CA GLY A 250 -2.56 14.81 -8.17
C GLY A 250 -1.19 14.95 -7.51
N LEU A 251 -1.03 15.93 -6.62
CA LEU A 251 0.20 16.17 -5.85
C LEU A 251 0.57 14.98 -4.94
N TRP A 252 -0.41 14.19 -4.50
CA TRP A 252 -0.16 13.03 -3.63
C TRP A 252 0.34 11.81 -4.42
N GLY A 253 -0.03 11.71 -5.69
CA GLY A 253 0.40 10.64 -6.59
C GLY A 253 1.73 10.86 -7.31
N THR A 254 2.45 11.94 -7.00
CA THR A 254 3.65 12.38 -7.75
C THR A 254 4.87 12.63 -6.89
N VAL A 255 6.07 12.40 -7.45
CA VAL A 255 7.33 12.67 -6.74
C VAL A 255 7.53 14.16 -6.47
N GLY A 256 8.00 14.48 -5.27
CA GLY A 256 8.49 15.80 -4.92
C GLY A 256 9.85 16.12 -5.56
N PRO A 257 10.44 17.29 -5.27
CA PRO A 257 11.83 17.60 -5.64
C PRO A 257 12.85 16.69 -4.94
N GLY A 258 14.14 16.87 -5.24
CA GLY A 258 15.23 16.13 -4.57
C GLY A 258 15.51 14.74 -5.15
N THR A 259 16.12 13.89 -4.33
CA THR A 259 16.69 12.59 -4.69
C THR A 259 16.26 11.49 -3.71
N GLY A 260 16.64 10.23 -3.97
CA GLY A 260 16.42 9.14 -3.02
C GLY A 260 17.20 9.27 -1.71
N ASN A 261 18.23 10.11 -1.64
CA ASN A 261 18.94 10.43 -0.39
C ASN A 261 18.14 11.40 0.50
N ASP A 262 17.20 12.13 -0.07
CA ASP A 262 16.29 13.03 0.65
C ASP A 262 15.04 12.28 1.13
N ALA A 263 14.79 11.05 0.65
CA ALA A 263 13.61 10.26 0.94
C ALA A 263 13.62 9.75 2.39
N VAL A 264 12.51 9.98 3.08
CA VAL A 264 12.29 9.61 4.48
C VAL A 264 10.82 9.26 4.64
N TRP A 265 10.49 8.33 5.53
CA TRP A 265 9.14 7.77 5.64
C TRP A 265 8.03 8.80 5.91
N ASN A 266 8.33 9.98 6.47
CA ASN A 266 7.36 11.01 6.83
C ASN A 266 7.41 12.26 5.93
N ARG A 267 7.95 12.17 4.71
CA ARG A 267 7.87 13.28 3.74
C ARG A 267 6.42 13.54 3.37
N LYS A 268 6.06 14.83 3.31
CA LYS A 268 4.72 15.29 2.93
C LYS A 268 4.68 15.66 1.43
N PRO A 269 3.52 15.63 0.75
CA PRO A 269 3.40 15.94 -0.68
C PRO A 269 4.08 17.26 -1.07
N GLY A 270 4.91 17.21 -2.11
CA GLY A 270 5.69 18.36 -2.60
C GLY A 270 6.99 18.66 -1.84
N GLN A 271 7.31 17.96 -0.74
CA GLN A 271 8.61 18.10 -0.06
C GLN A 271 9.75 17.39 -0.81
N ALA A 272 11.00 17.82 -0.54
CA ALA A 272 12.17 17.13 -1.07
C ALA A 272 12.25 15.68 -0.55
N GLY A 273 12.42 14.73 -1.47
CA GLY A 273 12.43 13.29 -1.17
C GLY A 273 11.06 12.61 -1.20
N TYR A 274 9.94 13.37 -1.28
CA TYR A 274 8.60 12.78 -1.32
C TYR A 274 8.42 11.85 -2.53
N GLY A 275 7.97 10.62 -2.30
CA GLY A 275 7.76 9.61 -3.34
C GLY A 275 9.04 8.99 -3.90
N ARG A 276 10.20 9.19 -3.26
CA ARG A 276 11.53 8.86 -3.81
C ARG A 276 12.28 7.72 -3.10
N ASN A 277 11.60 6.90 -2.28
CA ASN A 277 12.24 5.75 -1.63
C ASN A 277 13.01 4.88 -2.65
N PRO A 278 14.34 4.73 -2.54
CA PRO A 278 15.12 3.92 -3.48
C PRO A 278 15.00 2.41 -3.22
N LYS A 279 14.36 1.98 -2.13
CA LYS A 279 14.20 0.55 -1.81
C LYS A 279 13.21 -0.11 -2.77
N THR A 280 13.66 -1.20 -3.37
CA THR A 280 12.84 -2.09 -4.20
C THR A 280 12.48 -3.37 -3.45
N SER A 281 11.49 -4.11 -3.95
CA SER A 281 11.04 -5.35 -3.30
C SER A 281 12.09 -6.46 -3.29
N SER A 282 12.00 -7.34 -2.29
CA SER A 282 12.92 -8.46 -2.06
C SER A 282 12.37 -9.81 -2.55
N GLY A 283 13.23 -10.83 -2.64
CA GLY A 283 12.80 -12.21 -2.94
C GLY A 283 12.60 -12.56 -4.41
N ILE A 284 11.92 -13.69 -4.66
CA ILE A 284 11.71 -14.24 -6.02
C ILE A 284 10.87 -13.26 -6.83
N GLY A 285 11.40 -12.80 -7.97
CA GLY A 285 10.77 -11.78 -8.81
C GLY A 285 10.79 -10.37 -8.22
N GLY A 286 11.60 -10.12 -7.18
CA GLY A 286 11.78 -8.79 -6.58
C GLY A 286 12.44 -7.76 -7.51
N GLY A 287 12.69 -6.57 -6.99
CA GLY A 287 13.14 -5.41 -7.76
C GLY A 287 12.01 -4.48 -8.20
N PHE A 288 10.79 -4.66 -7.70
CA PHE A 288 9.69 -3.73 -7.96
C PHE A 288 9.93 -2.38 -7.30
N SER A 289 9.65 -1.30 -8.02
CA SER A 289 9.89 0.09 -7.62
C SER A 289 8.73 0.65 -6.80
N ASN A 290 9.03 1.45 -5.77
CA ASN A 290 8.05 2.24 -5.02
C ASN A 290 8.13 3.73 -5.33
N LEU A 291 8.74 4.13 -6.45
CA LEU A 291 8.75 5.53 -6.85
C LEU A 291 7.35 5.94 -7.32
N LEU A 292 6.88 7.10 -6.86
CA LEU A 292 5.64 7.71 -7.37
C LEU A 292 5.82 8.18 -8.83
N ALA A 293 4.71 8.55 -9.49
CA ALA A 293 4.77 9.06 -10.85
C ALA A 293 5.61 10.35 -10.95
N SER A 294 6.35 10.47 -12.05
CA SER A 294 7.09 11.68 -12.38
C SER A 294 6.25 12.58 -13.28
N LEU A 295 6.18 13.89 -12.99
CA LEU A 295 5.64 14.89 -13.93
C LEU A 295 6.60 15.20 -15.09
N GLN A 296 7.82 14.64 -15.09
CA GLN A 296 8.84 14.89 -16.10
C GLN A 296 9.05 13.67 -17.00
N ARG A 297 9.19 13.92 -18.31
CA ARG A 297 9.60 12.97 -19.33
C ARG A 297 10.72 13.58 -20.18
N GLY A 298 11.96 13.24 -19.86
CA GLY A 298 13.14 13.83 -20.52
C GLY A 298 13.19 15.36 -20.33
N PRO A 299 13.19 16.17 -21.42
CA PRO A 299 13.20 17.64 -21.32
C PRO A 299 11.82 18.26 -21.05
N PHE A 300 10.73 17.48 -21.08
CA PHE A 300 9.36 17.96 -20.93
C PHE A 300 8.86 17.75 -19.50
N SER A 301 8.10 18.71 -18.97
CA SER A 301 7.50 18.62 -17.63
C SER A 301 6.12 19.28 -17.59
N LEU A 302 5.24 18.71 -16.77
CA LEU A 302 4.03 19.36 -16.29
C LEU A 302 4.32 20.04 -14.94
N ASN A 303 3.46 20.97 -14.53
CA ASN A 303 3.57 21.69 -13.25
C ASN A 303 2.21 21.71 -12.54
N PHE A 304 2.15 21.62 -11.21
CA PHE A 304 0.88 21.83 -10.50
C PHE A 304 0.51 23.30 -10.38
N ASN A 305 -0.80 23.57 -10.31
CA ASN A 305 -1.34 24.80 -9.75
C ASN A 305 -1.30 24.75 -8.20
N ASN A 306 -0.09 24.75 -7.62
CA ASN A 306 0.11 24.61 -6.18
C ASN A 306 0.12 25.97 -5.44
N ASN A 307 -1.10 26.46 -5.18
CA ASN A 307 -1.47 27.49 -4.19
C ASN A 307 -1.15 28.96 -4.58
N PRO A 308 -2.09 29.92 -4.47
CA PRO A 308 -1.84 31.31 -4.86
C PRO A 308 -0.96 32.10 -3.86
N PRO A 309 -0.15 33.07 -4.34
CA PRO A 309 0.02 33.49 -5.72
C PRO A 309 1.01 32.60 -6.50
N ILE A 310 0.49 31.96 -7.54
CA ILE A 310 1.21 31.02 -8.41
C ILE A 310 2.33 31.78 -9.12
N THR A 311 3.58 31.35 -8.93
CA THR A 311 4.77 31.99 -9.52
C THR A 311 5.63 30.91 -10.19
N PRO A 312 5.72 30.86 -11.53
CA PRO A 312 5.09 31.76 -12.51
C PRO A 312 3.55 31.58 -12.60
N PRO A 313 2.82 32.53 -13.22
CA PRO A 313 1.38 32.37 -13.49
C PRO A 313 1.08 31.12 -14.33
N PRO A 314 -0.16 30.58 -14.26
CA PRO A 314 -0.55 29.40 -15.02
C PRO A 314 -0.25 29.49 -16.52
N ASP A 315 0.32 28.41 -17.03
CA ASP A 315 0.68 28.20 -18.43
C ASP A 315 -0.04 26.98 -19.03
N GLY A 316 0.23 26.68 -20.29
CA GLY A 316 -0.34 25.51 -20.98
C GLY A 316 0.13 24.15 -20.44
N ASN A 317 1.06 24.10 -19.49
CA ASN A 317 1.55 22.87 -18.84
C ASN A 317 1.08 22.75 -17.38
N THR A 318 0.26 23.71 -16.92
CA THR A 318 -0.26 23.75 -15.56
C THR A 318 -1.41 22.77 -15.39
N LEU A 319 -1.33 21.99 -14.30
CA LEU A 319 -2.30 20.98 -13.91
C LEU A 319 -3.30 21.50 -12.90
N TYR A 320 -4.56 21.09 -13.09
CA TYR A 320 -5.69 21.47 -12.25
C TYR A 320 -6.39 20.21 -11.73
N ASP A 321 -6.44 20.09 -10.41
CA ASP A 321 -7.25 19.10 -9.71
C ASP A 321 -8.68 19.66 -9.56
N THR A 322 -9.68 18.95 -10.07
CA THR A 322 -11.10 19.28 -9.82
C THR A 322 -11.69 18.24 -8.85
N PRO A 323 -11.90 18.57 -7.56
CA PRO A 323 -12.56 17.67 -6.61
C PRO A 323 -13.99 17.37 -7.04
N ILE A 324 -14.36 16.08 -7.03
CA ILE A 324 -15.72 15.62 -7.38
C ILE A 324 -16.35 14.67 -6.36
N ALA A 325 -15.56 14.06 -5.48
CA ALA A 325 -16.03 13.23 -4.37
C ALA A 325 -15.01 13.22 -3.23
N TRP A 326 -15.42 12.61 -2.12
CA TRP A 326 -14.63 12.32 -0.93
C TRP A 326 -14.66 10.81 -0.68
N SER A 327 -13.50 10.19 -0.50
CA SER A 327 -13.39 8.76 -0.22
C SER A 327 -12.53 8.52 1.01
N PRO A 328 -12.98 7.67 1.96
CA PRO A 328 -12.13 7.13 3.01
C PRO A 328 -11.50 5.81 2.60
N VAL A 329 -10.32 5.53 3.17
CA VAL A 329 -9.67 4.22 3.11
C VAL A 329 -9.54 3.67 4.52
N VAL A 330 -9.99 2.43 4.72
CA VAL A 330 -10.07 1.80 6.04
C VAL A 330 -9.04 0.68 6.20
N PRO A 331 -8.37 0.58 7.37
CA PRO A 331 -7.55 -0.58 7.69
C PRO A 331 -8.44 -1.80 7.93
N ILE A 332 -8.05 -2.93 7.33
CA ILE A 332 -8.77 -4.19 7.39
C ILE A 332 -7.84 -5.32 7.87
N ALA A 333 -8.40 -6.30 8.58
CA ALA A 333 -7.62 -7.43 9.10
C ALA A 333 -8.39 -8.74 9.02
N ASN A 334 -7.64 -9.84 8.92
CA ASN A 334 -8.19 -11.17 9.18
C ASN A 334 -8.43 -11.37 10.68
N ARG A 335 -9.48 -12.09 11.04
CA ARG A 335 -9.80 -12.45 12.44
C ARG A 335 -8.66 -13.16 13.18
N GLY A 336 -7.84 -13.95 12.47
CA GLY A 336 -6.72 -14.69 13.06
C GLY A 336 -5.63 -13.79 13.66
N THR A 337 -5.56 -12.52 13.25
CA THR A 337 -4.63 -11.51 13.81
C THR A 337 -4.92 -11.24 15.29
N GLY A 338 -6.20 -11.24 15.68
CA GLY A 338 -6.65 -10.75 16.99
C GLY A 338 -6.80 -9.22 17.10
N LEU A 339 -6.48 -8.47 16.05
CA LEU A 339 -6.54 -7.00 16.06
C LEU A 339 -7.98 -6.48 15.94
N GLU A 340 -8.33 -5.52 16.79
CA GLU A 340 -9.60 -4.76 16.74
C GLU A 340 -9.37 -3.25 16.64
N ASN A 341 -8.42 -2.73 17.42
CA ASN A 341 -8.14 -1.31 17.59
C ASN A 341 -6.68 -1.06 17.21
N VAL A 342 -6.41 0.03 16.48
CA VAL A 342 -5.04 0.38 16.03
C VAL A 342 -4.80 1.89 16.07
N ARG A 343 -3.59 2.30 16.45
CA ARG A 343 -3.11 3.68 16.50
C ARG A 343 -2.55 4.12 15.15
N TYR A 344 -2.55 5.43 14.87
CA TYR A 344 -1.85 5.96 13.70
C TYR A 344 -0.35 5.71 13.79
N THR A 345 0.24 5.86 15.00
CA THR A 345 1.66 5.51 15.23
C THR A 345 1.97 4.04 14.98
N GLU A 346 1.06 3.12 15.38
CA GLU A 346 1.18 1.69 15.09
C GLU A 346 1.06 1.40 13.59
N MET A 347 0.13 2.04 12.88
CA MET A 347 0.00 1.90 11.41
C MET A 347 1.22 2.46 10.68
N GLN A 348 1.73 3.63 11.08
CA GLN A 348 2.98 4.19 10.54
C GLN A 348 4.10 3.16 10.66
N HIS A 349 4.29 2.60 11.84
CA HIS A 349 5.32 1.61 12.10
C HIS A 349 5.13 0.31 11.29
N LEU A 350 3.93 -0.28 11.36
CA LEU A 350 3.61 -1.56 10.72
C LEU A 350 3.86 -1.52 9.21
N TRP A 351 3.45 -0.44 8.54
CA TRP A 351 3.55 -0.34 7.09
C TRP A 351 4.89 0.20 6.58
N VAL A 352 5.68 0.88 7.41
CA VAL A 352 7.06 1.30 7.07
C VAL A 352 8.08 0.18 7.30
N THR A 353 7.84 -0.71 8.28
CA THR A 353 8.82 -1.71 8.73
C THR A 353 8.42 -3.17 8.47
N GLY A 354 7.12 -3.44 8.27
CA GLY A 354 6.57 -4.80 8.18
C GLY A 354 6.28 -5.46 9.53
N ARG A 355 6.52 -4.84 10.68
CA ARG A 355 6.10 -5.37 12.01
C ARG A 355 5.56 -4.26 12.93
N MET A 356 4.79 -4.65 13.94
CA MET A 356 4.29 -3.70 14.95
C MET A 356 5.43 -3.05 15.78
N PRO A 357 5.18 -1.93 16.48
CA PRO A 357 6.12 -1.38 17.46
C PRO A 357 6.45 -2.34 18.61
N SER A 358 5.57 -3.30 18.88
CA SER A 358 5.80 -4.41 19.83
C SER A 358 6.80 -5.45 19.32
N GLY A 359 7.16 -5.42 18.03
CA GLY A 359 7.86 -6.48 17.32
C GLY A 359 6.95 -7.59 16.77
N GLU A 360 5.64 -7.55 17.01
CA GLU A 360 4.71 -8.58 16.54
C GLU A 360 4.63 -8.63 15.00
N ASN A 361 4.70 -9.85 14.45
CA ASN A 361 4.64 -10.12 13.02
C ASN A 361 3.20 -10.31 12.54
N PHE A 362 2.87 -9.57 11.48
CA PHE A 362 1.68 -9.78 10.66
C PHE A 362 2.11 -9.80 9.20
N GLU A 363 1.34 -10.46 8.34
CA GLU A 363 1.56 -10.32 6.90
C GLU A 363 1.01 -8.97 6.44
N VAL A 364 1.90 -8.00 6.25
CA VAL A 364 1.49 -6.61 5.98
C VAL A 364 1.22 -6.43 4.49
N ASN A 365 -0.05 -6.58 4.11
CA ASN A 365 -0.53 -6.40 2.75
C ASN A 365 -0.36 -4.94 2.30
N THR A 366 0.10 -4.80 1.05
CA THR A 366 0.24 -3.52 0.38
C THR A 366 -0.31 -3.58 -1.04
N ARG A 367 -0.93 -2.48 -1.45
CA ARG A 367 -1.18 -2.17 -2.85
C ARG A 367 0.13 -1.71 -3.52
N ASP A 368 0.18 -1.84 -4.84
CA ASP A 368 1.27 -1.28 -5.63
C ASP A 368 1.30 0.26 -5.55
N VAL A 369 2.43 0.89 -5.87
CA VAL A 369 2.61 2.35 -5.71
C VAL A 369 1.78 3.19 -6.71
N GLY A 370 1.24 2.57 -7.77
CA GLY A 370 0.25 3.19 -8.66
C GLY A 370 -1.13 3.39 -7.99
N SER A 371 -1.39 2.66 -6.91
CA SER A 371 -2.68 2.69 -6.23
C SER A 371 -2.97 4.04 -5.55
N GLY A 372 -4.06 4.67 -5.96
CA GLY A 372 -4.59 5.83 -5.25
C GLY A 372 -5.10 5.46 -3.86
N THR A 373 -5.64 4.26 -3.67
CA THR A 373 -5.97 3.68 -2.35
C THR A 373 -4.74 3.61 -1.42
N ARG A 374 -3.56 3.25 -1.93
CA ARG A 374 -2.29 3.33 -1.18
C ARG A 374 -1.94 4.76 -0.85
N ASN A 375 -2.03 5.66 -1.82
CA ASN A 375 -1.63 7.05 -1.68
C ASN A 375 -2.56 7.83 -0.75
N ASP A 376 -3.84 7.49 -0.67
CA ASP A 376 -4.80 8.02 0.30
C ASP A 376 -4.46 7.50 1.71
N PHE A 377 -4.40 6.17 1.90
CA PHE A 377 -4.10 5.57 3.21
C PHE A 377 -2.77 6.05 3.80
N SER A 378 -1.68 5.97 3.02
CA SER A 378 -0.34 6.40 3.46
C SER A 378 -0.30 7.86 3.87
N ASN A 379 -0.74 8.78 2.99
CA ASN A 379 -0.78 10.20 3.31
C ASN A 379 -1.70 10.50 4.50
N GLY A 380 -2.87 9.88 4.56
CA GLY A 380 -3.82 10.03 5.67
C GLY A 380 -3.24 9.63 7.03
N ILE A 381 -2.34 8.63 7.08
CA ILE A 381 -1.58 8.27 8.30
C ILE A 381 -0.23 9.02 8.43
N GLY A 382 0.11 9.93 7.52
CA GLY A 382 1.35 10.72 7.56
C GLY A 382 2.61 10.01 7.04
N VAL A 383 2.45 8.94 6.27
CA VAL A 383 3.53 8.17 5.61
C VAL A 383 3.65 8.57 4.15
N ASP A 384 4.87 8.77 3.67
CA ASP A 384 5.20 8.89 2.25
C ASP A 384 4.81 7.57 1.53
N PRO A 385 3.96 7.60 0.48
CA PRO A 385 3.49 6.37 -0.16
C PRO A 385 4.62 5.47 -0.68
N SER A 386 5.78 6.02 -1.03
CA SER A 386 6.96 5.25 -1.45
C SER A 386 7.62 4.46 -0.31
N HIS A 387 7.39 4.87 0.93
CA HIS A 387 7.82 4.17 2.15
C HIS A 387 6.75 3.24 2.74
N LEU A 388 5.52 3.24 2.22
CA LEU A 388 4.51 2.24 2.58
C LEU A 388 4.81 0.90 1.89
N VAL A 389 5.62 0.08 2.55
CA VAL A 389 6.23 -1.12 1.94
C VAL A 389 5.71 -2.45 2.49
N GLY A 390 5.29 -2.49 3.76
CA GLY A 390 4.90 -3.72 4.45
C GLY A 390 6.00 -4.79 4.36
N ASP A 391 5.62 -6.05 4.09
CA ASP A 391 6.58 -7.15 3.88
C ASP A 391 7.49 -6.97 2.64
N HIS A 392 7.09 -6.09 1.72
CA HIS A 392 7.87 -5.65 0.58
C HIS A 392 8.49 -6.74 -0.32
N ARG A 393 7.71 -7.74 -0.74
CA ARG A 393 8.21 -8.92 -1.48
C ARG A 393 7.81 -8.85 -2.95
N GLY A 394 8.63 -9.47 -3.82
CA GLY A 394 8.39 -9.81 -5.23
C GLY A 394 7.76 -8.74 -6.15
N PRO A 395 7.20 -9.13 -7.32
CA PRO A 395 6.75 -8.19 -8.36
C PRO A 395 5.34 -7.64 -8.10
N ARG A 396 4.88 -6.66 -8.88
CA ARG A 396 3.45 -6.27 -8.89
C ARG A 396 2.57 -7.45 -9.31
N ILE A 397 1.52 -7.72 -8.54
CA ILE A 397 0.54 -8.78 -8.79
C ILE A 397 -0.65 -8.17 -9.53
N ASN A 398 -0.86 -8.56 -10.79
CA ASN A 398 -1.89 -7.98 -11.68
C ASN A 398 -3.15 -8.85 -11.77
N THR A 399 -3.04 -10.13 -11.42
CA THR A 399 -4.16 -11.08 -11.31
C THR A 399 -3.99 -11.97 -10.09
N GLU A 400 -5.11 -12.45 -9.53
CA GLU A 400 -5.14 -13.33 -8.36
C GLU A 400 -4.60 -14.75 -8.58
N PHE A 401 -4.03 -15.03 -9.75
CA PHE A 401 -3.43 -16.31 -10.12
C PHE A 401 -2.00 -16.16 -10.67
N GLU A 402 -1.40 -14.97 -10.52
CA GLU A 402 0.02 -14.77 -10.77
C GLU A 402 0.83 -15.38 -9.63
N SER A 403 1.58 -16.44 -9.95
CA SER A 403 2.64 -16.94 -9.07
C SER A 403 3.84 -15.99 -9.10
N ASN A 404 4.64 -15.96 -8.03
CA ASN A 404 5.89 -15.14 -7.95
C ASN A 404 6.95 -15.48 -9.03
N THR A 405 6.67 -16.42 -9.94
CA THR A 405 7.53 -16.76 -11.10
C THR A 405 7.18 -15.98 -12.37
N GLY A 406 6.15 -15.11 -12.35
CA GLY A 406 5.63 -14.44 -13.54
C GLY A 406 4.81 -15.36 -14.47
N VAL A 407 4.63 -16.62 -14.10
CA VAL A 407 3.72 -17.56 -14.80
C VAL A 407 2.31 -17.33 -14.28
N VAL A 408 1.43 -16.84 -15.17
CA VAL A 408 -0.01 -16.70 -14.92
C VAL A 408 -0.64 -18.09 -14.99
N ILE A 409 -0.98 -18.67 -13.84
CA ILE A 409 -1.68 -19.96 -13.77
C ILE A 409 -3.18 -19.71 -13.94
N LYS A 410 -3.62 -19.32 -15.15
CA LYS A 410 -5.05 -19.14 -15.43
C LYS A 410 -5.79 -20.47 -15.24
N PRO A 411 -6.77 -20.58 -14.33
CA PRO A 411 -7.62 -21.77 -14.24
C PRO A 411 -8.42 -21.92 -15.53
N ASN A 412 -8.47 -23.14 -16.07
CA ASN A 412 -9.17 -23.39 -17.32
C ASN A 412 -10.69 -23.47 -17.10
N VAL A 413 -11.38 -22.34 -17.37
CA VAL A 413 -12.82 -22.14 -17.66
C VAL A 413 -13.91 -22.46 -16.61
N ALA A 414 -14.97 -21.65 -16.72
CA ALA A 414 -16.40 -21.97 -16.50
C ALA A 414 -17.11 -21.68 -15.15
N ASN A 415 -16.46 -21.30 -14.05
CA ASN A 415 -17.16 -20.83 -12.84
C ASN A 415 -16.66 -19.45 -12.37
N ALA A 416 -17.22 -18.39 -12.97
CA ALA A 416 -16.95 -17.00 -12.61
C ALA A 416 -17.75 -16.56 -11.36
N ALA A 417 -17.48 -17.19 -10.21
CA ALA A 417 -18.13 -16.92 -8.93
C ALA A 417 -17.09 -16.58 -7.84
N LEU A 418 -16.89 -15.27 -7.66
CA LEU A 418 -15.94 -14.58 -6.79
C LEU A 418 -14.44 -14.79 -7.15
N PRO A 419 -13.69 -13.68 -7.33
CA PRO A 419 -12.26 -13.70 -7.58
C PRO A 419 -11.56 -14.04 -6.24
N THR A 420 -10.59 -14.99 -6.19
CA THR A 420 -9.83 -15.36 -4.97
C THR A 420 -8.42 -15.89 -5.23
N LEU A 421 -7.41 -15.30 -4.56
CA LEU A 421 -6.07 -15.88 -4.31
C LEU A 421 -6.15 -17.12 -3.41
N PRO A 422 -5.70 -18.31 -3.85
CA PRO A 422 -5.59 -19.50 -3.01
C PRO A 422 -4.13 -19.74 -2.55
N ILE A 423 -3.94 -20.11 -1.28
CA ILE A 423 -2.65 -20.51 -0.68
C ILE A 423 -2.21 -21.89 -1.21
N GLY A 424 -0.94 -22.27 -1.11
CA GLY A 424 -0.43 -23.54 -1.69
C GLY A 424 0.76 -23.40 -2.65
N ALA A 425 1.45 -22.27 -2.64
CA ALA A 425 2.63 -21.88 -3.43
C ALA A 425 3.17 -20.55 -2.84
N PRO A 426 4.33 -20.00 -3.24
CA PRO A 426 4.72 -18.66 -2.77
C PRO A 426 3.72 -17.62 -3.27
N THR A 427 2.77 -17.26 -2.40
CA THR A 427 1.75 -16.25 -2.65
C THR A 427 2.11 -15.00 -1.87
N GLN A 428 2.58 -13.98 -2.56
CA GLN A 428 2.95 -12.71 -1.95
C GLN A 428 1.70 -11.92 -1.49
N PRO A 429 1.72 -11.28 -0.30
CA PRO A 429 0.64 -10.42 0.17
C PRO A 429 0.82 -8.94 -0.23
N THR A 430 1.95 -8.55 -0.83
CA THR A 430 2.33 -7.16 -1.12
C THR A 430 2.26 -6.82 -2.62
N ASN A 431 2.40 -5.53 -2.97
CA ASN A 431 2.37 -5.02 -4.36
C ASN A 431 1.12 -5.42 -5.18
N CYS A 432 -0.06 -5.46 -4.54
CA CYS A 432 -1.31 -5.83 -5.18
C CYS A 432 -1.82 -4.74 -6.14
N GLY A 433 -2.02 -5.09 -7.42
CA GLY A 433 -2.45 -4.16 -8.48
C GLY A 433 -3.91 -3.68 -8.41
N SER A 434 -4.74 -4.24 -7.52
CA SER A 434 -6.14 -3.82 -7.35
C SER A 434 -6.63 -4.00 -5.90
N SER A 435 -7.68 -3.26 -5.52
CA SER A 435 -8.31 -3.39 -4.19
C SER A 435 -8.78 -4.82 -3.95
N SER A 436 -9.40 -5.45 -4.94
CA SER A 436 -9.89 -6.82 -4.84
C SER A 436 -8.78 -7.85 -4.63
N ILE A 437 -7.58 -7.66 -5.19
CA ILE A 437 -6.40 -8.52 -4.91
C ILE A 437 -5.91 -8.30 -3.46
N SER A 438 -5.98 -7.08 -2.95
CA SER A 438 -5.65 -6.71 -1.55
C SER A 438 -6.64 -7.32 -0.55
N GLU A 439 -7.93 -7.15 -0.79
CA GLU A 439 -9.04 -7.75 -0.05
C GLU A 439 -8.96 -9.29 -0.10
N ALA A 440 -8.59 -9.84 -1.27
CA ALA A 440 -8.32 -11.26 -1.44
C ALA A 440 -7.16 -11.76 -0.60
N ALA A 441 -6.10 -10.95 -0.46
CA ALA A 441 -4.96 -11.28 0.38
C ALA A 441 -5.37 -11.35 1.85
N VAL A 442 -6.06 -10.32 2.36
CA VAL A 442 -6.46 -10.23 3.78
C VAL A 442 -7.42 -11.35 4.18
N ARG A 443 -8.47 -11.66 3.39
CA ARG A 443 -9.42 -12.73 3.77
C ARG A 443 -8.81 -14.15 3.71
N SER A 444 -7.85 -14.38 2.81
CA SER A 444 -7.25 -15.70 2.56
C SER A 444 -6.06 -16.01 3.48
N ARG A 445 -5.65 -15.10 4.38
CA ARG A 445 -4.42 -15.26 5.16
C ARG A 445 -4.63 -14.85 6.61
N ARG A 446 -4.31 -15.75 7.55
CA ARG A 446 -4.83 -15.68 8.93
C ARG A 446 -4.20 -14.58 9.77
N LEU A 447 -2.94 -14.22 9.48
CA LEU A 447 -2.21 -13.11 10.12
C LEU A 447 -2.14 -11.84 9.26
N CYS A 448 -2.97 -11.73 8.21
CA CYS A 448 -2.84 -10.63 7.26
C CYS A 448 -3.63 -9.38 7.67
N VAL A 449 -2.97 -8.22 7.52
CA VAL A 449 -3.50 -6.87 7.74
C VAL A 449 -3.27 -6.05 6.47
N GLY A 450 -4.28 -5.30 6.03
CA GLY A 450 -4.26 -4.51 4.80
C GLY A 450 -5.14 -3.26 4.92
N TYR A 451 -5.48 -2.67 3.77
CA TYR A 451 -6.38 -1.51 3.69
C TYR A 451 -7.15 -1.52 2.37
N THR A 452 -8.37 -0.97 2.36
CA THR A 452 -9.16 -0.80 1.13
C THR A 452 -10.14 0.38 1.21
N GLY A 453 -10.61 0.85 0.06
CA GLY A 453 -11.59 1.94 -0.03
C GLY A 453 -12.93 1.56 0.63
N TYR A 454 -13.55 2.52 1.31
CA TYR A 454 -14.75 2.28 2.11
C TYR A 454 -16.06 2.31 1.31
N PHE A 455 -16.14 3.17 0.28
CA PHE A 455 -17.32 3.36 -0.58
C PHE A 455 -17.15 2.71 -1.97
N GLY A 456 -18.25 2.65 -2.73
CA GLY A 456 -18.27 2.19 -4.12
C GLY A 456 -18.08 0.67 -4.28
N ASN A 457 -17.45 0.25 -5.39
CA ASN A 457 -17.14 -1.15 -5.64
C ASN A 457 -15.95 -1.71 -4.82
N SER A 458 -15.16 -0.87 -4.14
CA SER A 458 -14.25 -1.32 -3.08
C SER A 458 -15.10 -1.50 -1.82
N ARG A 459 -15.41 -2.75 -1.47
CA ARG A 459 -16.62 -3.06 -0.70
C ARG A 459 -16.37 -3.23 0.79
N ALA A 460 -15.43 -2.52 1.40
CA ALA A 460 -15.02 -2.74 2.80
C ALA A 460 -16.20 -2.98 3.76
N ALA A 461 -17.16 -2.06 3.77
CA ALA A 461 -18.37 -2.16 4.61
C ALA A 461 -19.25 -3.36 4.23
N GLN A 462 -19.52 -3.56 2.93
CA GLN A 462 -20.34 -4.68 2.45
C GLN A 462 -19.69 -6.05 2.64
N ASP A 463 -18.36 -6.14 2.55
CA ASP A 463 -17.57 -7.36 2.74
C ASP A 463 -17.41 -7.69 4.21
N ALA A 464 -17.32 -6.69 5.08
CA ALA A 464 -17.45 -6.85 6.52
C ALA A 464 -18.87 -7.35 6.89
N VAL A 465 -19.93 -6.82 6.27
CA VAL A 465 -21.31 -7.37 6.38
C VAL A 465 -21.42 -8.79 5.80
N GLY A 466 -20.61 -9.12 4.79
CA GLY A 466 -20.44 -10.48 4.27
C GLY A 466 -19.60 -11.40 5.16
N GLY A 467 -18.86 -10.85 6.13
CA GLY A 467 -17.93 -11.56 6.99
C GLY A 467 -16.70 -12.10 6.24
N GLN A 468 -16.16 -11.35 5.28
CA GLN A 468 -14.92 -11.70 4.56
C GLN A 468 -13.67 -11.36 5.39
N TYR A 469 -13.64 -10.17 5.97
CA TYR A 469 -12.60 -9.61 6.83
C TYR A 469 -13.23 -8.58 7.77
N GLU A 470 -12.47 -8.07 8.74
CA GLU A 470 -12.92 -7.03 9.65
C GLU A 470 -12.35 -5.66 9.26
N ILE A 471 -13.09 -4.61 9.61
CA ILE A 471 -12.59 -3.23 9.63
C ILE A 471 -12.15 -2.90 11.05
N LEU A 472 -10.93 -2.39 11.21
CA LEU A 472 -10.36 -1.99 12.50
C LEU A 472 -10.88 -0.60 12.94
N ASN A 473 -10.93 -0.37 14.26
CA ASN A 473 -11.16 0.96 14.82
C ASN A 473 -9.81 1.70 14.90
N VAL A 474 -9.79 3.01 14.65
CA VAL A 474 -8.55 3.80 14.58
C VAL A 474 -8.48 4.88 15.66
N CYS A 475 -7.28 5.16 16.17
CA CYS A 475 -7.01 6.32 17.00
C CYS A 475 -5.91 7.19 16.37
N LYS A 476 -6.22 8.47 16.11
CA LYS A 476 -5.26 9.45 15.57
C LYS A 476 -4.38 10.01 16.69
N ASP A 477 -3.40 9.23 17.12
CA ASP A 477 -2.46 9.57 18.19
C ASP A 477 -1.19 10.27 17.70
N ILE A 478 -1.34 11.09 16.66
CA ILE A 478 -0.29 11.90 16.04
C ILE A 478 -0.65 13.38 16.16
N ASP A 479 0.37 14.24 16.06
CA ASP A 479 0.22 15.68 15.81
C ASP A 479 -0.06 15.88 14.31
N GLY A 480 -1.33 16.01 13.95
CA GLY A 480 -1.78 16.03 12.56
C GLY A 480 -1.54 17.38 11.87
N ASP A 481 -1.81 18.47 12.59
CA ASP A 481 -1.76 19.85 12.10
C ASP A 481 -0.43 20.57 12.35
N GLY A 482 0.39 20.07 13.29
CA GLY A 482 1.68 20.62 13.67
C GLY A 482 1.61 21.62 14.83
N ASP A 483 0.56 21.62 15.66
CA ASP A 483 0.41 22.52 16.80
C ASP A 483 1.28 22.15 18.03
N GLY A 484 1.85 20.94 18.03
CA GLY A 484 2.72 20.41 19.09
C GLY A 484 2.01 19.50 20.10
N PHE A 485 0.74 19.17 19.88
CA PHE A 485 -0.05 18.24 20.71
C PHE A 485 -0.52 17.04 19.87
N ILE A 486 -0.88 15.94 20.54
CA ILE A 486 -1.52 14.79 19.86
C ILE A 486 -3.02 15.06 19.68
N ASP A 487 -3.52 14.78 18.48
CA ASP A 487 -4.92 15.00 18.11
C ASP A 487 -5.89 14.19 19.00
N SER A 488 -5.52 12.94 19.33
CA SER A 488 -6.23 12.04 20.26
C SER A 488 -5.26 11.33 21.21
N ASP A 489 -5.72 11.07 22.44
CA ASP A 489 -5.00 10.30 23.47
C ASP A 489 -5.46 8.83 23.55
N CYS A 490 -6.37 8.42 22.66
CA CYS A 490 -7.04 7.11 22.63
C CYS A 490 -7.78 6.74 23.93
N THR A 491 -8.23 7.73 24.71
CA THR A 491 -9.10 7.51 25.87
C THR A 491 -10.58 7.70 25.52
N PRO A 492 -11.53 7.01 26.17
CA PRO A 492 -12.96 7.16 25.88
C PRO A 492 -13.45 8.61 26.02
N GLN A 493 -14.17 9.10 25.00
CA GLN A 493 -14.64 10.48 24.91
C GLN A 493 -16.17 10.61 25.04
N ALA A 494 -16.65 11.85 25.20
CA ALA A 494 -18.08 12.12 25.31
C ALA A 494 -18.87 11.74 24.04
N CYS A 495 -18.24 11.82 22.86
CA CYS A 495 -18.82 11.44 21.57
C CYS A 495 -18.96 9.93 21.35
N ASP A 496 -18.32 9.10 22.18
CA ASP A 496 -18.45 7.65 22.15
C ASP A 496 -19.80 7.17 22.74
N ASN A 497 -20.56 8.10 23.34
CA ASN A 497 -21.91 7.84 23.83
C ASN A 497 -22.92 8.00 22.69
N ALA A 498 -23.98 7.18 22.71
CA ALA A 498 -25.01 7.15 21.67
C ALA A 498 -25.64 8.54 21.40
N VAL A 499 -25.24 9.15 20.28
CA VAL A 499 -25.88 10.34 19.72
C VAL A 499 -27.26 9.92 19.17
N GLY A 500 -28.28 10.74 19.41
CA GLY A 500 -29.64 10.46 18.93
C GLY A 500 -29.71 10.48 17.39
N ALA A 501 -30.75 9.83 16.83
CA ALA A 501 -30.97 9.76 15.39
C ALA A 501 -30.90 11.16 14.71
N PRO A 502 -30.31 11.27 13.50
CA PRO A 502 -29.99 12.54 12.89
C PRO A 502 -31.24 13.42 12.66
N PRO A 503 -31.16 14.75 12.91
CA PRO A 503 -32.28 15.64 12.68
C PRO A 503 -32.68 15.71 11.20
N GLY A 504 -33.92 15.37 10.88
CA GLY A 504 -34.56 15.76 9.61
C GLY A 504 -34.86 14.66 8.59
N CYS A 505 -34.57 13.38 8.83
CA CYS A 505 -35.00 12.32 7.92
C CYS A 505 -36.54 12.14 7.95
N ALA A 506 -37.23 12.79 7.01
CA ALA A 506 -38.70 12.77 6.88
C ALA A 506 -39.24 11.64 5.98
N LEU A 507 -38.39 10.70 5.56
CA LEU A 507 -38.78 9.52 4.79
C LEU A 507 -39.17 8.36 5.73
N PRO A 508 -40.22 7.58 5.44
CA PRO A 508 -40.68 6.50 6.30
C PRO A 508 -39.79 5.26 6.17
N TYR A 509 -38.58 5.29 6.74
CA TYR A 509 -37.68 4.14 6.78
C TYR A 509 -37.74 3.43 8.13
N THR A 510 -38.25 2.19 8.13
CA THR A 510 -38.38 1.36 9.33
C THR A 510 -37.07 0.62 9.63
N GLY A 511 -36.28 1.17 10.53
CA GLY A 511 -35.07 0.53 11.05
C GLY A 511 -33.86 1.44 10.92
N VAL A 512 -33.63 2.26 11.94
CA VAL A 512 -32.31 2.89 12.17
C VAL A 512 -31.40 1.78 12.70
N PRO A 513 -30.32 1.39 11.99
CA PRO A 513 -29.34 0.46 12.55
C PRO A 513 -28.62 1.12 13.74
N ALA A 514 -28.17 0.33 14.70
CA ALA A 514 -27.62 0.83 15.97
C ALA A 514 -26.10 1.10 15.93
N ASP A 515 -25.51 1.32 14.75
CA ASP A 515 -24.06 1.32 14.50
C ASP A 515 -23.43 2.71 14.32
N TRP A 516 -24.16 3.80 14.60
CA TRP A 516 -23.70 5.19 14.43
C TRP A 516 -22.66 5.70 15.44
N THR A 517 -22.11 4.83 16.29
CA THR A 517 -21.24 5.24 17.42
C THR A 517 -19.77 4.90 17.18
N PRO A 518 -18.83 5.76 17.60
CA PRO A 518 -17.44 5.35 17.86
C PRO A 518 -17.39 4.12 18.79
N ALA A 519 -16.27 3.40 18.79
CA ALA A 519 -16.09 2.37 19.80
C ALA A 519 -15.92 3.06 21.18
N ASN A 520 -16.62 2.58 22.21
CA ASN A 520 -16.65 3.18 23.54
C ASN A 520 -15.39 2.85 24.37
N ASN A 521 -14.25 3.03 23.72
CA ASN A 521 -12.91 2.67 24.17
C ASN A 521 -11.85 3.71 23.72
N GLY A 522 -12.25 4.83 23.11
CA GLY A 522 -11.32 5.86 22.60
C GLY A 522 -10.83 5.65 21.16
N PHE A 523 -11.41 4.70 20.40
CA PHE A 523 -11.09 4.47 19.00
C PHE A 523 -12.31 4.72 18.10
N VAL A 524 -12.09 5.37 16.96
CA VAL A 524 -13.16 5.71 16.02
C VAL A 524 -13.39 4.56 15.04
N ARG A 525 -14.65 4.11 14.94
CA ARG A 525 -15.09 3.18 13.91
C ARG A 525 -15.55 3.97 12.66
N PRO A 526 -15.16 3.59 11.43
CA PRO A 526 -15.64 4.26 10.23
C PRO A 526 -17.13 3.98 10.00
N THR A 527 -17.93 5.05 9.95
CA THR A 527 -19.37 5.07 9.69
C THR A 527 -19.68 6.29 8.83
N VAL A 528 -20.85 6.36 8.19
CA VAL A 528 -21.23 7.54 7.41
C VAL A 528 -21.19 8.82 8.25
N SER A 529 -21.63 8.81 9.52
CA SER A 529 -21.54 9.99 10.39
C SER A 529 -20.10 10.31 10.80
N THR A 530 -19.29 9.34 11.21
CA THR A 530 -17.89 9.62 11.63
C THR A 530 -16.99 10.06 10.46
N ILE A 531 -17.41 9.85 9.21
CA ILE A 531 -16.76 10.38 8.00
C ILE A 531 -17.23 11.81 7.67
N LEU A 532 -18.52 12.12 7.89
CA LEU A 532 -19.08 13.45 7.63
C LEU A 532 -18.69 14.46 8.71
N ASP A 533 -18.69 14.02 9.97
CA ASP A 533 -18.49 14.85 11.16
C ASP A 533 -16.98 14.94 11.46
N SER A 534 -16.21 15.39 10.46
CA SER A 534 -14.75 15.26 10.38
C SER A 534 -13.93 16.33 11.11
N ASP A 535 -14.56 17.27 11.81
CA ASP A 535 -13.91 18.41 12.47
C ASP A 535 -13.12 18.04 13.75
N ASN A 536 -13.48 16.94 14.41
CA ASN A 536 -12.89 16.51 15.67
C ASN A 536 -12.14 15.17 15.52
N PRO A 537 -10.80 15.14 15.57
CA PRO A 537 -10.02 13.92 15.34
C PRO A 537 -10.21 12.83 16.43
N ARG A 538 -10.83 13.17 17.57
CA ARG A 538 -11.16 12.20 18.63
C ARG A 538 -12.44 11.43 18.38
N CYS A 539 -13.30 11.94 17.49
CA CYS A 539 -14.65 11.42 17.24
C CYS A 539 -14.86 10.98 15.78
N SER A 540 -13.92 11.31 14.89
CA SER A 540 -14.07 11.23 13.44
C SER A 540 -13.03 10.35 12.75
N PHE A 541 -13.39 9.83 11.58
CA PHE A 541 -12.54 8.97 10.78
C PHE A 541 -11.86 9.80 9.69
N GLN A 542 -10.56 10.07 9.88
CA GLN A 542 -9.81 11.06 9.10
C GLN A 542 -8.82 10.49 8.06
N ILE A 543 -8.85 9.17 7.78
CA ILE A 543 -8.06 8.58 6.68
C ILE A 543 -8.88 8.70 5.38
N CYS A 544 -8.76 9.84 4.71
CA CYS A 544 -9.58 10.16 3.55
C CYS A 544 -8.98 11.26 2.65
N ALA A 545 -9.36 11.24 1.37
CA ALA A 545 -8.91 12.20 0.37
C ALA A 545 -10.04 12.71 -0.54
N ALA A 546 -9.78 13.88 -1.13
CA ALA A 546 -10.53 14.38 -2.27
C ALA A 546 -10.20 13.53 -3.51
N GLN A 547 -11.24 12.99 -4.12
CA GLN A 547 -11.20 12.30 -5.40
C GLN A 547 -11.23 13.36 -6.50
N THR A 548 -10.26 13.33 -7.42
CA THR A 548 -10.02 14.45 -8.35
C THR A 548 -10.02 14.06 -9.83
N LEU A 549 -10.55 14.96 -10.66
CA LEU A 549 -10.29 14.99 -12.10
C LEU A 549 -9.08 15.90 -12.36
N VAL A 550 -7.93 15.29 -12.66
CA VAL A 550 -6.70 16.01 -13.02
C VAL A 550 -6.74 16.35 -14.50
N THR A 551 -6.50 17.62 -14.83
CA THR A 551 -6.53 18.14 -16.20
C THR A 551 -5.33 19.04 -16.47
N ARG A 552 -4.95 19.18 -17.75
CA ARG A 552 -3.92 20.14 -18.20
C ARG A 552 -4.64 21.32 -18.85
N GLY A 553 -4.37 22.52 -18.33
CA GLY A 553 -5.16 23.70 -18.63
C GLY A 553 -6.46 23.75 -17.81
N ASP A 554 -6.98 24.95 -17.61
CA ASP A 554 -8.05 25.24 -16.66
C ASP A 554 -9.43 24.83 -17.21
N PRO A 555 -10.17 23.92 -16.54
CA PRO A 555 -11.52 23.56 -16.94
C PRO A 555 -12.48 24.76 -16.88
N GLN A 556 -12.25 25.76 -16.02
CA GLN A 556 -13.08 26.96 -15.82
C GLN A 556 -12.64 28.19 -16.66
N SER A 557 -11.60 28.07 -17.51
CA SER A 557 -11.11 29.14 -18.41
C SER A 557 -12.24 29.90 -19.14
N GLY A 558 -12.32 31.22 -18.96
CA GLY A 558 -13.30 32.10 -19.60
C GLY A 558 -14.62 32.30 -18.85
N ILE A 559 -14.85 31.60 -17.72
CA ILE A 559 -15.96 31.90 -16.81
C ILE A 559 -15.52 32.96 -15.80
N GLY A 560 -16.42 33.91 -15.46
CA GLY A 560 -16.17 34.88 -14.39
C GLY A 560 -14.98 35.84 -14.62
N GLY A 561 -14.46 35.93 -15.85
CA GLY A 561 -13.24 36.67 -16.17
C GLY A 561 -11.93 35.88 -15.96
N ASN A 562 -12.00 34.57 -15.71
CA ASN A 562 -10.84 33.70 -15.65
C ASN A 562 -10.09 33.68 -16.99
N THR A 563 -8.82 34.11 -17.01
CA THR A 563 -7.96 34.18 -18.20
C THR A 563 -6.90 33.06 -18.27
N ASN A 564 -6.97 32.05 -17.40
CA ASN A 564 -6.05 30.92 -17.43
C ASN A 564 -6.16 30.16 -18.77
N PRO A 565 -5.08 29.53 -19.27
CA PRO A 565 -5.14 28.74 -20.50
C PRO A 565 -6.16 27.58 -20.38
N PRO A 566 -7.08 27.38 -21.35
CA PRO A 566 -8.03 26.28 -21.31
C PRO A 566 -7.37 24.93 -21.58
N MET A 567 -8.06 23.85 -21.21
CA MET A 567 -7.75 22.51 -21.73
C MET A 567 -7.77 22.50 -23.27
N ALA A 568 -6.87 21.72 -23.89
CA ALA A 568 -6.78 21.62 -25.35
C ALA A 568 -8.06 21.03 -25.99
N ASN A 569 -8.67 20.03 -25.36
CA ASN A 569 -9.96 19.49 -25.76
C ASN A 569 -11.10 20.28 -25.10
N LEU A 570 -11.72 21.20 -25.86
CA LEU A 570 -12.81 22.04 -25.37
C LEU A 570 -14.08 21.25 -25.01
N ASN A 571 -14.27 20.05 -25.55
CA ASN A 571 -15.41 19.20 -25.22
C ASN A 571 -15.21 18.49 -23.88
N ALA A 572 -13.99 18.01 -23.61
CA ALA A 572 -13.62 17.52 -22.28
C ALA A 572 -13.77 18.62 -21.22
N ARG A 573 -13.29 19.83 -21.52
CA ARG A 573 -13.49 21.04 -20.70
C ARG A 573 -14.97 21.29 -20.39
N ASN A 574 -15.84 21.23 -21.41
CA ASN A 574 -17.27 21.46 -21.23
C ASN A 574 -17.92 20.34 -20.39
N LEU A 575 -17.60 19.06 -20.64
CA LEU A 575 -18.12 17.93 -19.86
C LEU A 575 -17.75 18.05 -18.37
N ILE A 576 -16.53 18.47 -18.04
CA ILE A 576 -16.10 18.69 -16.65
C ILE A 576 -16.85 19.87 -16.01
N ARG A 577 -17.15 20.94 -16.76
CA ARG A 577 -18.04 22.02 -16.27
C ARG A 577 -19.45 21.52 -15.98
N ASN A 578 -19.99 20.67 -16.83
CA ASN A 578 -21.32 20.10 -16.63
C ASN A 578 -21.40 19.27 -15.34
N ILE A 579 -20.40 18.43 -15.09
CA ILE A 579 -20.24 17.69 -13.83
C ILE A 579 -20.12 18.68 -12.65
N SER A 580 -19.23 19.67 -12.73
CA SER A 580 -19.00 20.66 -11.66
C SER A 580 -20.24 21.52 -11.36
N ALA A 581 -20.97 21.95 -12.38
CA ALA A 581 -22.19 22.74 -12.26
C ALA A 581 -23.33 21.93 -11.65
N SER A 582 -23.46 20.65 -12.04
CA SER A 582 -24.41 19.73 -11.43
C SER A 582 -24.09 19.49 -9.95
N ILE A 583 -22.82 19.29 -9.58
CA ILE A 583 -22.40 19.17 -8.17
C ILE A 583 -22.76 20.43 -7.39
N ALA A 584 -22.49 21.63 -7.93
CA ALA A 584 -22.81 22.89 -7.27
C ALA A 584 -24.33 23.08 -7.07
N ALA A 585 -25.14 22.75 -8.08
CA ALA A 585 -26.59 22.83 -7.99
C ALA A 585 -27.19 21.80 -7.02
N PHE A 586 -26.67 20.57 -7.04
CA PHE A 586 -27.06 19.52 -6.10
C PHE A 586 -26.71 19.91 -4.66
N THR A 587 -25.50 20.42 -4.43
CA THR A 587 -25.02 20.87 -3.10
C THR A 587 -25.93 21.93 -2.48
N GLY A 588 -26.48 22.84 -3.29
CA GLY A 588 -27.41 23.87 -2.85
C GLY A 588 -28.85 23.38 -2.65
N SER A 589 -29.30 22.34 -3.37
CA SER A 589 -30.68 21.83 -3.28
C SER A 589 -30.81 20.35 -3.68
N PRO A 590 -30.37 19.39 -2.83
CA PRO A 590 -30.32 17.96 -3.17
C PRO A 590 -31.66 17.33 -3.61
N ALA A 591 -32.77 17.87 -3.11
CA ALA A 591 -34.11 17.32 -3.29
C ALA A 591 -34.98 18.06 -4.33
N ALA A 592 -34.37 18.90 -5.17
CA ALA A 592 -35.08 19.63 -6.23
C ALA A 592 -35.10 18.82 -7.54
N ASP A 593 -36.25 18.73 -8.20
CA ASP A 593 -36.45 17.92 -9.42
C ASP A 593 -35.37 18.11 -10.53
N PRO A 594 -34.87 19.33 -10.81
CA PRO A 594 -33.80 19.55 -11.80
C PRO A 594 -32.47 18.87 -11.51
N ASN A 595 -32.28 18.37 -10.29
CA ASN A 595 -31.05 17.72 -9.84
C ASN A 595 -31.13 16.18 -9.90
N PHE A 596 -32.29 15.58 -10.18
CA PHE A 596 -32.44 14.13 -10.28
C PHE A 596 -31.83 13.56 -11.58
N ASN A 597 -31.27 12.37 -11.45
CA ASN A 597 -30.43 11.69 -12.44
C ASN A 597 -29.21 12.51 -12.92
N MET A 598 -28.79 13.57 -12.22
CA MET A 598 -27.66 14.41 -12.66
C MET A 598 -26.31 13.93 -12.09
N PRO A 599 -25.15 14.35 -12.66
CA PRO A 599 -23.83 13.94 -12.15
C PRO A 599 -23.65 14.10 -10.63
N GLY A 600 -24.12 15.22 -10.07
CA GLY A 600 -24.05 15.52 -8.64
C GLY A 600 -24.86 14.55 -7.77
N GLU A 601 -26.05 14.12 -8.21
CA GLU A 601 -26.83 13.12 -7.45
C GLU A 601 -26.09 11.79 -7.39
N VAL A 602 -25.59 11.30 -8.53
CA VAL A 602 -24.86 10.03 -8.63
C VAL A 602 -23.65 10.04 -7.69
N LEU A 603 -22.91 11.15 -7.64
CA LEU A 603 -21.76 11.30 -6.75
C LEU A 603 -22.20 11.32 -5.27
N SER A 604 -23.24 12.09 -4.92
CA SER A 604 -23.75 12.23 -3.55
C SER A 604 -24.38 10.95 -2.93
N THR A 605 -24.84 10.02 -3.77
CA THR A 605 -25.57 8.80 -3.35
C THR A 605 -24.72 7.53 -3.40
N ARG A 606 -23.57 7.57 -4.10
CA ARG A 606 -22.60 6.46 -4.18
C ARG A 606 -21.32 6.73 -3.39
N PHE A 607 -20.99 8.00 -3.19
CA PHE A 607 -19.83 8.49 -2.43
C PHE A 607 -20.30 9.52 -1.40
N VAL A 608 -19.36 10.18 -0.75
CA VAL A 608 -19.59 11.45 -0.06
C VAL A 608 -19.09 12.56 -0.99
N MET A 609 -19.73 13.73 -1.03
CA MET A 609 -19.18 14.91 -1.70
C MET A 609 -18.45 15.78 -0.68
N THR A 610 -17.40 16.50 -1.10
CA THR A 610 -16.54 17.25 -0.17
C THR A 610 -17.34 18.30 0.63
N GLN A 611 -18.33 18.93 0.01
CA GLN A 611 -19.23 19.92 0.63
C GLN A 611 -20.20 19.30 1.66
N ALA A 612 -20.13 17.99 1.93
CA ALA A 612 -20.90 17.32 2.97
C ALA A 612 -20.09 17.07 4.26
N THR A 613 -18.75 17.18 4.20
CA THR A 613 -17.86 16.92 5.35
C THR A 613 -17.51 18.21 6.09
N ASP A 614 -17.50 18.18 7.42
CA ASP A 614 -17.22 19.37 8.24
C ASP A 614 -15.78 19.89 8.07
N ALA A 615 -14.84 19.00 7.76
CA ALA A 615 -13.43 19.30 7.48
C ALA A 615 -12.86 18.46 6.33
N ILE A 616 -11.92 19.05 5.58
CA ILE A 616 -11.20 18.47 4.44
C ILE A 616 -9.68 18.53 4.63
N THR A 617 -8.94 17.61 4.01
CA THR A 617 -7.48 17.50 4.12
C THR A 617 -6.74 18.65 3.43
N PHE A 618 -5.67 19.12 4.05
CA PHE A 618 -4.80 20.12 3.46
C PHE A 618 -3.82 19.49 2.46
N GLN A 619 -3.81 19.96 1.21
CA GLN A 619 -3.14 19.27 0.10
C GLN A 619 -1.62 19.04 0.31
N SER A 620 -0.92 19.90 1.07
CA SER A 620 0.50 19.72 1.41
C SER A 620 0.76 19.19 2.83
N ASN A 621 -0.29 18.95 3.63
CA ASN A 621 -0.22 18.24 4.91
C ASN A 621 -1.46 17.36 5.06
N PRO A 622 -1.48 16.14 4.50
CA PRO A 622 -2.68 15.31 4.46
C PRO A 622 -3.26 14.92 5.82
N THR A 623 -2.44 14.90 6.87
CA THR A 623 -2.87 14.65 8.26
C THR A 623 -3.58 15.84 8.91
N ASP A 624 -3.56 17.02 8.29
CA ASP A 624 -4.20 18.27 8.75
C ASP A 624 -5.55 18.42 8.04
N LEU A 625 -6.63 18.12 8.75
CA LEU A 625 -7.99 18.36 8.30
C LEU A 625 -8.46 19.72 8.81
N ARG A 626 -8.92 20.56 7.89
CA ARG A 626 -9.34 21.94 8.17
C ARG A 626 -10.83 22.13 7.86
N PRO A 627 -11.55 22.97 8.61
CA PRO A 627 -12.97 23.21 8.39
C PRO A 627 -13.29 23.57 6.93
N ASP A 628 -14.27 22.90 6.33
CA ASP A 628 -14.69 23.17 4.96
C ASP A 628 -15.51 24.47 4.90
N GLY A 629 -14.90 25.52 4.34
CA GLY A 629 -15.56 26.79 4.06
C GLY A 629 -16.70 26.70 3.03
N SER A 630 -16.88 25.55 2.38
CA SER A 630 -17.95 25.23 1.42
C SER A 630 -19.00 24.23 1.93
N LEU A 631 -18.96 23.85 3.21
CA LEU A 631 -19.91 22.94 3.85
C LEU A 631 -21.38 23.35 3.60
N SER A 632 -22.17 22.41 3.09
CA SER A 632 -23.62 22.50 2.96
C SER A 632 -24.30 21.55 3.94
N GLN A 633 -24.84 22.10 5.04
CA GLN A 633 -25.60 21.33 6.03
C GLN A 633 -26.79 20.58 5.41
N ILE A 634 -27.41 21.14 4.36
CA ILE A 634 -28.53 20.52 3.65
C ILE A 634 -28.05 19.25 2.94
N LEU A 635 -26.89 19.31 2.29
CA LEU A 635 -26.26 18.17 1.63
C LEU A 635 -25.81 17.12 2.65
N GLN A 636 -25.13 17.51 3.73
CA GLN A 636 -24.71 16.58 4.78
C GLN A 636 -25.91 15.81 5.35
N ASN A 637 -27.00 16.51 5.68
CA ASN A 637 -28.22 15.88 6.19
C ASN A 637 -28.86 14.94 5.16
N TYR A 638 -28.87 15.33 3.87
CA TYR A 638 -29.34 14.46 2.79
C TYR A 638 -28.50 13.18 2.70
N THR A 639 -27.16 13.29 2.65
CA THR A 639 -26.25 12.13 2.59
C THR A 639 -26.43 11.20 3.79
N ARG A 640 -26.61 11.72 5.02
CA ARG A 640 -26.93 10.88 6.20
C ARG A 640 -28.24 10.08 6.04
N CYS A 641 -29.25 10.65 5.37
CA CYS A 641 -30.55 9.98 5.19
C CYS A 641 -30.60 9.03 3.97
N THR A 642 -29.71 9.18 2.98
CA THR A 642 -29.74 8.41 1.72
C THR A 642 -28.60 7.40 1.57
N ASN A 643 -27.45 7.60 2.22
CA ASN A 643 -26.34 6.66 2.17
C ASN A 643 -26.58 5.48 3.13
N VAL A 644 -26.83 4.30 2.57
CA VAL A 644 -27.17 3.06 3.31
C VAL A 644 -25.93 2.23 3.70
N THR A 645 -24.73 2.82 3.69
CA THR A 645 -23.49 2.11 4.06
C THR A 645 -23.46 1.87 5.57
N VAL A 646 -23.46 0.59 5.98
CA VAL A 646 -23.50 0.12 7.37
C VAL A 646 -22.16 -0.55 7.69
N THR A 647 -21.57 -0.20 8.84
CA THR A 647 -20.33 -0.85 9.31
C THR A 647 -20.66 -1.70 10.52
N PRO A 648 -20.69 -3.03 10.39
CA PRO A 648 -21.09 -3.89 11.50
C PRO A 648 -20.13 -3.71 12.68
N PRO A 649 -20.60 -3.83 13.94
CA PRO A 649 -19.73 -3.87 15.10
C PRO A 649 -18.65 -4.96 14.94
N PHE A 650 -17.43 -4.67 15.39
CA PHE A 650 -16.38 -5.68 15.41
C PHE A 650 -16.86 -6.89 16.23
N GLY A 651 -16.67 -8.09 15.68
CA GLY A 651 -17.14 -9.33 16.28
C GLY A 651 -18.49 -9.84 15.73
N SER A 652 -19.36 -8.98 15.19
CA SER A 652 -20.80 -9.30 15.12
C SER A 652 -21.25 -10.17 13.95
N VAL A 653 -20.51 -10.21 12.83
CA VAL A 653 -20.94 -10.90 11.59
C VAL A 653 -20.33 -12.29 11.48
N ASN A 654 -19.02 -12.38 11.73
CA ASN A 654 -18.23 -13.58 11.60
C ASN A 654 -17.14 -13.59 12.67
N VAL A 655 -17.34 -14.37 13.74
CA VAL A 655 -16.48 -14.33 14.94
C VAL A 655 -15.08 -14.86 14.66
N ALA A 656 -14.93 -15.87 13.79
CA ALA A 656 -13.64 -16.54 13.53
C ALA A 656 -13.01 -16.22 12.17
N GLY A 657 -13.77 -15.66 11.22
CA GLY A 657 -13.31 -15.36 9.87
C GLY A 657 -13.69 -16.45 8.86
N GLN A 658 -13.03 -16.51 7.73
CA GLN A 658 -13.27 -17.55 6.72
C GLN A 658 -12.15 -18.61 6.76
N ILE A 659 -12.50 -19.84 6.40
CA ILE A 659 -11.52 -20.90 6.11
C ILE A 659 -10.72 -20.43 4.88
N PRO A 660 -9.38 -20.30 4.96
CA PRO A 660 -8.57 -19.89 3.82
C PRO A 660 -8.73 -20.83 2.62
N ARG A 661 -8.59 -20.37 1.37
CA ARG A 661 -8.70 -21.25 0.18
C ARG A 661 -7.34 -21.83 -0.18
N ARG A 662 -7.20 -23.15 -0.29
CA ARG A 662 -5.98 -23.82 -0.79
C ARG A 662 -6.06 -24.16 -2.29
N ASN A 663 -4.90 -24.24 -2.93
CA ASN A 663 -4.72 -24.80 -4.26
C ASN A 663 -4.88 -26.33 -4.26
N THR A 664 -5.36 -26.89 -5.37
CA THR A 664 -5.44 -28.35 -5.56
C THR A 664 -4.07 -28.91 -5.98
N ARG A 665 -3.52 -29.87 -5.24
CA ARG A 665 -2.26 -30.58 -5.56
C ARG A 665 -2.51 -31.85 -6.39
N ASN A 666 -3.38 -31.76 -7.40
CA ASN A 666 -3.77 -32.91 -8.22
C ASN A 666 -2.63 -33.36 -9.15
N PRO A 667 -2.36 -34.67 -9.29
CA PRO A 667 -1.37 -35.18 -10.25
C PRO A 667 -1.83 -34.91 -11.69
N GLY A 668 -1.30 -33.83 -12.28
CA GLY A 668 -1.68 -33.34 -13.61
C GLY A 668 -2.02 -31.83 -13.66
N GLY A 669 -2.16 -31.17 -12.51
CA GLY A 669 -2.21 -29.70 -12.42
C GLY A 669 -0.81 -29.10 -12.53
N VAL A 670 -0.67 -27.97 -13.25
CA VAL A 670 0.60 -27.23 -13.32
C VAL A 670 0.74 -26.38 -12.07
N GLY A 671 1.32 -26.96 -11.01
CA GLY A 671 1.58 -26.31 -9.74
C GLY A 671 1.92 -27.32 -8.64
N ILE A 672 3.20 -27.37 -8.24
CA ILE A 672 3.76 -28.21 -7.16
C ILE A 672 3.59 -29.73 -7.34
N GLY A 673 4.48 -30.32 -8.13
CA GLY A 673 4.87 -31.74 -8.03
C GLY A 673 3.84 -32.78 -8.52
N PRO A 674 4.28 -33.91 -9.09
CA PRO A 674 3.36 -34.99 -9.41
C PRO A 674 2.98 -35.79 -8.15
N GLY A 675 1.86 -35.43 -7.51
CA GLY A 675 1.12 -36.29 -6.57
C GLY A 675 1.38 -36.11 -5.08
N GLY A 676 1.66 -34.89 -4.60
CA GLY A 676 1.78 -34.60 -3.16
C GLY A 676 0.43 -34.32 -2.48
N THR A 677 0.30 -34.76 -1.22
CA THR A 677 -0.73 -34.23 -0.30
C THR A 677 -0.18 -33.03 0.47
N TYR A 678 -1.05 -32.28 1.15
CA TYR A 678 -0.67 -31.41 2.29
C TYR A 678 -0.35 -32.28 3.52
N GLY A 679 0.20 -31.67 4.58
CA GLY A 679 0.55 -32.33 5.85
C GLY A 679 -0.64 -33.02 6.53
N ASP A 680 -1.84 -32.47 6.39
CA ASP A 680 -3.10 -33.07 6.87
C ASP A 680 -3.53 -34.32 6.08
N GLY A 681 -2.90 -34.60 4.93
CA GLY A 681 -3.21 -35.68 3.99
C GLY A 681 -4.20 -35.31 2.88
N SER A 682 -4.65 -34.06 2.79
CA SER A 682 -5.54 -33.56 1.74
C SER A 682 -4.79 -33.31 0.42
N ALA A 683 -5.51 -33.26 -0.71
CA ALA A 683 -4.91 -32.89 -2.01
C ALA A 683 -5.84 -32.02 -2.89
N ASN A 684 -7.11 -31.87 -2.50
CA ASN A 684 -8.17 -31.27 -3.30
C ASN A 684 -8.50 -29.81 -2.89
N GLY A 685 -7.55 -29.11 -2.27
CA GLY A 685 -7.71 -27.69 -1.88
C GLY A 685 -8.57 -27.45 -0.63
N ASN A 686 -8.83 -28.49 0.16
CA ASN A 686 -9.61 -28.43 1.40
C ASN A 686 -8.73 -28.82 2.60
N TYR A 687 -9.28 -28.69 3.81
CA TYR A 687 -8.64 -29.10 5.06
C TYR A 687 -9.32 -30.34 5.61
N PHE A 688 -8.54 -31.26 6.16
CA PHE A 688 -9.06 -32.38 6.92
C PHE A 688 -9.12 -32.05 8.42
N ASN A 689 -10.27 -32.34 9.03
CA ASN A 689 -10.38 -32.35 10.49
C ASN A 689 -10.02 -33.72 11.07
N SER A 690 -9.93 -33.77 12.40
CA SER A 690 -9.55 -34.93 13.20
C SER A 690 -10.24 -36.26 12.82
N ALA A 691 -11.51 -36.23 12.41
CA ALA A 691 -12.28 -37.44 12.13
C ALA A 691 -11.97 -38.12 10.77
N ARG A 692 -11.20 -37.49 9.87
CA ARG A 692 -10.81 -38.00 8.52
C ARG A 692 -11.92 -38.66 7.69
N SER A 693 -13.19 -38.29 7.90
CA SER A 693 -14.31 -38.74 7.07
C SER A 693 -15.37 -37.67 6.88
N LEU A 694 -15.76 -37.46 5.61
CA LEU A 694 -16.86 -36.62 5.08
C LEU A 694 -16.96 -35.13 5.46
N TYR A 695 -16.26 -34.65 6.49
CA TYR A 695 -16.25 -33.22 6.86
C TYR A 695 -15.05 -32.49 6.26
N THR A 696 -15.22 -32.16 4.99
CA THR A 696 -14.32 -31.31 4.21
C THR A 696 -14.54 -29.85 4.64
N ALA A 697 -13.56 -29.21 5.27
CA ALA A 697 -13.59 -27.75 5.46
C ALA A 697 -13.24 -27.08 4.11
N ILE A 698 -14.23 -26.43 3.48
CA ILE A 698 -14.10 -25.86 2.14
C ILE A 698 -13.77 -24.37 2.25
N GLY A 699 -12.71 -23.94 1.55
CA GLY A 699 -12.24 -22.55 1.62
C GLY A 699 -13.27 -21.50 1.17
N GLY A 700 -13.32 -20.38 1.88
CA GLY A 700 -14.31 -19.31 1.73
C GLY A 700 -15.64 -19.58 2.45
N GLN A 701 -15.78 -20.72 3.14
CA GLN A 701 -16.82 -20.89 4.14
C GLN A 701 -16.40 -20.25 5.47
N ARG A 702 -17.37 -19.91 6.33
CA ARG A 702 -17.07 -19.35 7.66
C ARG A 702 -16.38 -20.40 8.55
N LEU A 703 -15.39 -19.94 9.32
CA LEU A 703 -14.62 -20.73 10.26
C LEU A 703 -15.39 -20.91 11.59
N ASN A 704 -15.11 -21.98 12.32
CA ASN A 704 -15.67 -22.22 13.65
C ASN A 704 -14.83 -21.51 14.75
N ARG A 705 -15.35 -21.42 15.98
CA ARG A 705 -14.77 -20.55 17.02
C ARG A 705 -13.44 -21.06 17.55
N ARG A 706 -13.22 -22.38 17.61
CA ARG A 706 -11.96 -22.94 18.11
C ARG A 706 -10.74 -22.47 17.32
N ASN A 707 -10.91 -22.08 16.05
CA ASN A 707 -9.83 -21.58 15.20
C ASN A 707 -9.82 -20.04 15.09
N ARG A 708 -10.50 -19.30 15.99
CA ARG A 708 -10.69 -17.83 15.88
C ARG A 708 -9.38 -17.05 15.77
N ILE A 709 -8.42 -17.35 16.64
CA ILE A 709 -7.10 -16.72 16.70
C ILE A 709 -6.09 -17.68 16.07
N ALA A 710 -5.17 -17.16 15.24
CA ALA A 710 -4.06 -17.97 14.75
C ALA A 710 -3.03 -18.13 15.87
N GLY A 711 -2.52 -19.35 16.07
CA GLY A 711 -1.57 -19.69 17.13
C GLY A 711 -2.15 -19.91 18.52
N ASP A 712 -3.47 -19.90 18.66
CA ASP A 712 -4.22 -20.36 19.85
C ASP A 712 -4.29 -21.90 19.83
N PHE A 713 -3.24 -22.55 20.33
CA PHE A 713 -3.14 -24.02 20.41
C PHE A 713 -3.72 -24.57 21.72
N ASP A 714 -3.79 -23.79 22.80
CA ASP A 714 -4.35 -24.27 24.07
C ASP A 714 -5.88 -24.09 24.23
N GLY A 715 -6.49 -23.13 23.53
CA GLY A 715 -7.93 -22.89 23.50
C GLY A 715 -8.45 -21.75 24.38
N ASP A 716 -7.58 -20.89 24.90
CA ASP A 716 -7.97 -19.78 25.78
C ASP A 716 -8.45 -18.49 25.05
N PHE A 717 -8.39 -18.46 23.72
CA PHE A 717 -8.67 -17.31 22.84
C PHE A 717 -7.64 -16.17 22.85
N ALA A 718 -6.43 -16.42 23.32
CA ALA A 718 -5.25 -15.58 23.15
C ALA A 718 -4.17 -16.29 22.31
N ARG A 719 -3.09 -15.57 22.01
CA ARG A 719 -1.85 -16.12 21.44
C ARG A 719 -0.74 -15.74 22.41
N THR A 720 -0.13 -16.72 23.05
CA THR A 720 0.78 -16.53 24.18
C THR A 720 1.93 -17.54 24.18
N PRO A 721 2.99 -17.34 24.98
CA PRO A 721 4.05 -18.36 25.12
C PRO A 721 3.55 -19.72 25.64
N ALA A 722 2.33 -19.81 26.22
CA ALA A 722 1.75 -21.09 26.66
C ALA A 722 1.38 -22.01 25.47
N ASP A 723 1.06 -21.43 24.31
CA ASP A 723 0.68 -22.15 23.09
C ASP A 723 1.83 -22.95 22.47
N ILE A 724 3.08 -22.59 22.77
CA ILE A 724 4.25 -23.22 22.13
C ILE A 724 4.32 -24.73 22.44
N ALA A 725 4.04 -25.15 23.68
CA ALA A 725 4.05 -26.57 24.01
C ALA A 725 3.00 -27.40 23.22
N PRO A 726 1.69 -27.05 23.22
CA PRO A 726 0.71 -27.75 22.38
C PRO A 726 0.92 -27.54 20.87
N MET A 727 1.51 -26.43 20.42
CA MET A 727 1.96 -26.26 19.03
C MET A 727 3.03 -27.30 18.66
N MET A 728 4.01 -27.56 19.54
CA MET A 728 5.03 -28.59 19.30
C MET A 728 4.48 -30.03 19.39
N GLU A 729 3.43 -30.27 20.18
CA GLU A 729 2.69 -31.54 20.11
C GLU A 729 1.94 -31.67 18.77
N ALA A 730 1.31 -30.59 18.32
CA ALA A 730 0.58 -30.56 17.06
C ALA A 730 1.50 -30.79 15.86
N ILE A 731 2.64 -30.10 15.76
CA ILE A 731 3.56 -30.25 14.60
C ILE A 731 4.13 -31.67 14.49
N GLN A 732 4.27 -32.41 15.61
CA GLN A 732 4.74 -33.79 15.59
C GLN A 732 3.73 -34.74 14.90
N ASN A 733 2.43 -34.53 15.11
CA ASN A 733 1.38 -35.32 14.49
C ASN A 733 0.03 -34.56 14.48
N PRO A 734 -0.20 -33.66 13.51
CA PRO A 734 -1.33 -32.73 13.55
C PRO A 734 -2.69 -33.42 13.66
N THR A 735 -2.88 -34.51 12.92
CA THR A 735 -4.12 -35.31 12.96
C THR A 735 -4.34 -35.98 14.32
N ALA A 736 -3.31 -36.56 14.94
CA ALA A 736 -3.46 -37.23 16.23
C ALA A 736 -3.68 -36.23 17.38
N TRP A 737 -3.02 -35.08 17.33
CA TRP A 737 -3.22 -34.00 18.30
C TRP A 737 -4.65 -33.42 18.17
N ALA A 738 -5.11 -33.07 16.96
CA ALA A 738 -6.47 -32.58 16.75
C ALA A 738 -7.55 -33.60 17.15
N LEU A 739 -7.26 -34.90 17.06
CA LEU A 739 -8.11 -35.97 17.60
C LEU A 739 -8.16 -35.97 19.14
N ALA A 740 -7.04 -35.70 19.81
CA ALA A 740 -6.97 -35.63 21.26
C ALA A 740 -7.71 -34.41 21.84
N GLN A 741 -7.70 -33.28 21.13
CA GLN A 741 -8.46 -32.08 21.52
C GLN A 741 -9.99 -32.27 21.46
N GLY A 742 -10.48 -33.11 20.55
CA GLY A 742 -11.91 -33.43 20.43
C GLY A 742 -12.77 -32.25 19.95
N VAL A 743 -14.04 -32.22 20.36
CA VAL A 743 -14.97 -31.10 20.12
C VAL A 743 -15.01 -30.21 21.35
N SER A 744 -14.80 -28.91 21.17
CA SER A 744 -14.83 -27.93 22.27
C SER A 744 -16.21 -27.91 22.96
N PRO A 745 -16.33 -28.22 24.27
CA PRO A 745 -17.62 -28.26 24.94
C PRO A 745 -18.19 -26.85 25.18
N GLY A 746 -19.40 -26.58 24.68
CA GLY A 746 -20.20 -25.42 25.08
C GLY A 746 -20.06 -24.14 24.24
N THR A 747 -19.24 -24.13 23.17
CA THR A 747 -19.11 -22.98 22.25
C THR A 747 -20.25 -22.86 21.23
N GLY A 748 -20.97 -23.95 20.98
CA GLY A 748 -22.13 -24.01 20.09
C GLY A 748 -21.77 -23.86 18.61
N GLY A 749 -21.66 -24.98 17.89
CA GLY A 749 -21.51 -24.98 16.44
C GLY A 749 -22.63 -24.16 15.78
N GLY A 750 -22.27 -23.06 15.12
CA GLY A 750 -23.25 -22.07 14.65
C GLY A 750 -22.69 -20.97 13.74
N ASP A 751 -21.40 -20.66 13.82
CA ASP A 751 -20.82 -19.58 13.00
C ASP A 751 -20.38 -20.03 11.59
N GLY A 752 -20.28 -21.33 11.31
CA GLY A 752 -19.92 -21.87 9.99
C GLY A 752 -20.47 -23.28 9.69
N PRO A 753 -20.27 -23.82 8.47
CA PRO A 753 -20.82 -25.10 8.05
C PRO A 753 -20.06 -26.33 8.60
N CYS A 754 -18.97 -26.12 9.33
CA CYS A 754 -18.40 -27.14 10.21
C CYS A 754 -19.45 -27.45 11.30
N ALA A 755 -20.04 -28.65 11.25
CA ALA A 755 -21.11 -29.05 12.19
C ALA A 755 -20.67 -29.04 13.67
N ASP A 756 -19.38 -29.19 13.91
CA ASP A 756 -18.74 -29.26 15.24
C ASP A 756 -17.55 -28.27 15.34
N ASP A 757 -17.24 -27.86 16.57
CA ASP A 757 -16.17 -26.88 16.87
C ASP A 757 -14.80 -27.56 17.13
N TYR A 758 -14.27 -28.20 16.07
CA TYR A 758 -12.93 -28.80 16.02
C TYR A 758 -11.83 -27.77 15.73
N VAL A 759 -10.65 -27.97 16.31
CA VAL A 759 -9.41 -27.33 15.87
C VAL A 759 -8.94 -27.87 14.51
N ILE A 760 -8.31 -27.02 13.69
CA ILE A 760 -7.67 -27.36 12.42
C ILE A 760 -6.24 -26.81 12.49
N PRO A 761 -5.24 -27.63 12.89
CA PRO A 761 -3.86 -27.20 13.09
C PRO A 761 -3.30 -26.44 11.88
N GLU A 762 -3.62 -26.90 10.68
CA GLU A 762 -3.15 -26.37 9.41
C GLU A 762 -3.97 -25.14 8.92
N VAL A 763 -4.73 -24.52 9.84
CA VAL A 763 -5.33 -23.17 9.71
C VAL A 763 -4.87 -22.26 10.84
N ILE A 764 -4.70 -22.77 12.08
CA ILE A 764 -4.22 -21.95 13.19
C ILE A 764 -2.70 -21.84 13.23
N GLY A 765 -1.96 -22.80 12.68
CA GLY A 765 -0.50 -22.84 12.62
C GLY A 765 0.10 -22.43 11.28
N ASP A 766 -0.71 -22.23 10.23
CA ASP A 766 -0.25 -21.70 8.92
C ASP A 766 -0.07 -20.18 9.06
N TYR A 767 1.16 -19.75 9.38
CA TYR A 767 1.50 -18.34 9.66
C TYR A 767 2.16 -17.65 8.48
N ASN A 768 2.76 -18.43 7.58
CA ASN A 768 3.37 -17.94 6.35
C ASN A 768 2.37 -17.90 5.16
N SER A 769 1.18 -18.49 5.34
CA SER A 769 0.10 -18.62 4.36
C SER A 769 0.51 -19.32 3.05
N ASP A 770 1.36 -20.34 3.15
CA ASP A 770 1.72 -21.23 2.05
C ASP A 770 0.79 -22.46 1.98
N GLY A 771 -0.09 -22.66 2.96
CA GLY A 771 -1.08 -23.74 2.99
C GLY A 771 -0.67 -24.97 3.78
N GLU A 772 0.54 -25.02 4.34
CA GLU A 772 0.99 -26.07 5.26
C GLU A 772 1.02 -25.59 6.72
N PHE A 773 1.38 -26.49 7.62
CA PHE A 773 1.86 -26.15 8.95
C PHE A 773 3.17 -26.94 9.13
N ASP A 774 4.31 -26.25 8.97
CA ASP A 774 5.63 -26.87 8.96
C ASP A 774 6.67 -26.13 9.82
N SER A 775 7.95 -26.49 9.70
CA SER A 775 9.04 -25.86 10.46
C SER A 775 9.24 -24.36 10.19
N ILE A 776 8.83 -23.85 9.03
CA ILE A 776 8.88 -22.44 8.67
C ILE A 776 7.87 -21.66 9.53
N ASP A 777 6.69 -22.22 9.78
CA ASP A 777 5.69 -21.62 10.66
C ASP A 777 6.14 -21.62 12.12
N VAL A 778 6.68 -22.73 12.61
CA VAL A 778 7.26 -22.78 13.96
C VAL A 778 8.38 -21.73 14.13
N ARG A 779 9.18 -21.49 13.07
CA ARG A 779 10.17 -20.40 13.08
C ARG A 779 9.53 -19.01 13.02
N TYR A 780 8.47 -18.80 12.23
CA TYR A 780 7.70 -17.55 12.22
C TYR A 780 7.17 -17.22 13.62
N TYR A 781 6.64 -18.21 14.34
CA TYR A 781 6.12 -18.00 15.70
C TYR A 781 7.22 -17.60 16.70
N ALA A 782 8.34 -18.33 16.67
CA ALA A 782 9.49 -18.05 17.54
C ALA A 782 10.13 -16.68 17.25
N ASP A 783 10.18 -16.28 15.98
CA ASP A 783 10.80 -15.03 15.53
C ASP A 783 9.90 -13.79 15.65
N GLY A 784 8.57 -13.97 15.72
CA GLY A 784 7.61 -12.88 15.48
C GLY A 784 6.33 -12.85 16.32
N LEU A 785 5.96 -13.94 16.99
CA LEU A 785 4.65 -14.04 17.66
C LEU A 785 4.74 -14.32 19.17
N THR A 786 5.94 -14.62 19.69
CA THR A 786 6.12 -14.87 21.12
C THR A 786 6.16 -13.55 21.90
N LEU A 787 4.99 -13.06 22.32
CA LEU A 787 4.87 -11.81 23.08
C LEU A 787 4.89 -12.03 24.59
N VAL A 788 5.67 -11.22 25.31
CA VAL A 788 5.70 -11.12 26.78
C VAL A 788 5.48 -9.67 27.18
N GLY A 789 4.47 -9.39 27.99
CA GLY A 789 4.14 -8.01 28.41
C GLY A 789 3.82 -7.06 27.24
N GLY A 790 3.38 -7.59 26.10
CA GLY A 790 3.11 -6.81 24.88
C GLY A 790 4.35 -6.50 24.02
N ARG A 791 5.47 -7.19 24.23
CA ARG A 791 6.69 -7.06 23.42
C ARG A 791 7.18 -8.44 22.96
N LEU A 792 7.74 -8.50 21.75
CA LEU A 792 8.38 -9.69 21.20
C LEU A 792 9.55 -10.12 22.09
N ASN A 793 9.64 -11.42 22.38
CA ASN A 793 10.80 -12.01 23.02
C ASN A 793 11.25 -13.26 22.23
N ARG A 794 12.17 -13.05 21.28
CA ARG A 794 12.71 -14.11 20.41
C ARG A 794 13.46 -15.17 21.21
N GLU A 795 14.26 -14.77 22.20
CA GLU A 795 15.02 -15.71 23.05
C GLU A 795 14.10 -16.74 23.72
N LEU A 796 13.02 -16.29 24.36
CA LEU A 796 12.03 -17.15 24.98
C LEU A 796 11.31 -18.02 23.95
N GLY A 797 10.92 -17.46 22.80
CA GLY A 797 10.23 -18.18 21.73
C GLY A 797 11.03 -19.39 21.22
N PHE A 798 12.27 -19.15 20.80
CA PHE A 798 13.17 -20.20 20.33
C PHE A 798 13.51 -21.20 21.46
N THR A 799 13.75 -20.73 22.68
CA THR A 799 14.04 -21.60 23.84
C THR A 799 12.87 -22.53 24.18
N LEU A 800 11.63 -22.04 24.14
CA LEU A 800 10.42 -22.82 24.43
C LEU A 800 10.14 -23.86 23.33
N VAL A 801 10.35 -23.53 22.06
CA VAL A 801 10.25 -24.46 20.93
C VAL A 801 11.19 -25.65 21.12
N ASP A 802 12.48 -25.40 21.35
CA ASP A 802 13.47 -26.45 21.56
C ASP A 802 13.22 -27.25 22.85
N THR A 803 12.80 -26.59 23.93
CA THR A 803 12.51 -27.26 25.22
C THR A 803 11.29 -28.18 25.11
N ALA A 804 10.22 -27.75 24.44
CA ALA A 804 9.04 -28.58 24.20
C ALA A 804 9.39 -29.75 23.27
N TRP A 805 10.15 -29.52 22.20
CA TRP A 805 10.61 -30.57 21.30
C TRP A 805 11.51 -31.60 21.98
N ALA A 806 12.39 -31.17 22.88
CA ALA A 806 13.20 -32.05 23.72
C ALA A 806 12.33 -32.93 24.63
N GLY A 807 11.25 -32.38 25.19
CA GLY A 807 10.28 -33.14 25.97
C GLY A 807 9.57 -34.24 25.16
N LEU A 808 9.33 -33.99 23.87
CA LEU A 808 8.63 -34.92 22.96
C LEU A 808 9.53 -35.95 22.28
N THR A 809 10.79 -35.62 22.02
CA THR A 809 11.69 -36.43 21.17
C THR A 809 13.05 -36.77 21.79
N GLY A 810 13.45 -36.06 22.84
CA GLY A 810 14.81 -36.08 23.36
C GLY A 810 15.84 -35.27 22.55
N ASN A 811 15.45 -34.67 21.42
CA ASN A 811 16.28 -33.74 20.65
C ASN A 811 15.99 -32.29 21.08
N ASN A 812 17.02 -31.55 21.50
CA ASN A 812 16.92 -30.16 21.93
C ASN A 812 17.20 -29.13 20.83
N ASN A 813 17.30 -29.57 19.57
CA ASN A 813 17.51 -28.73 18.39
C ASN A 813 16.42 -29.06 17.35
N TYR A 814 15.30 -28.34 17.40
CA TYR A 814 14.16 -28.55 16.51
C TYR A 814 14.49 -28.18 15.06
N PHE A 815 15.13 -27.03 14.85
CA PHE A 815 15.47 -26.50 13.53
C PHE A 815 16.67 -27.21 12.86
N ASN A 816 17.36 -28.11 13.59
CA ASN A 816 18.56 -28.80 13.14
C ASN A 816 19.71 -27.84 12.76
N THR A 817 19.77 -26.69 13.43
CA THR A 817 20.76 -25.64 13.19
C THR A 817 22.15 -26.07 13.68
N GLN A 818 23.18 -25.79 12.87
CA GLN A 818 24.58 -26.08 13.17
C GLN A 818 25.31 -24.83 13.65
N LEU A 819 26.32 -25.00 14.50
CA LEU A 819 27.21 -23.93 14.94
C LEU A 819 28.54 -24.07 14.19
N ALA A 820 29.09 -22.98 13.67
CA ALA A 820 30.34 -22.98 12.90
C ALA A 820 31.55 -23.51 13.70
N THR A 821 31.57 -23.27 15.01
CA THR A 821 32.59 -23.68 16.00
C THR A 821 32.67 -25.19 16.24
N TYR A 822 32.60 -25.99 15.17
CA TYR A 822 32.40 -27.43 15.24
C TYR A 822 33.70 -28.23 15.41
N PRO A 823 33.80 -29.14 16.41
CA PRO A 823 32.73 -29.57 17.31
C PRO A 823 32.48 -28.55 18.44
N PRO A 824 31.27 -27.98 18.59
CA PRO A 824 31.02 -26.95 19.59
C PRO A 824 31.30 -27.55 20.95
N ALA A 825 32.24 -26.94 21.68
CA ALA A 825 32.83 -27.53 22.88
C ALA A 825 31.81 -27.80 24.01
N THR A 826 30.58 -27.26 23.89
CA THR A 826 29.44 -27.52 24.77
C THR A 826 28.21 -28.16 24.10
N GLY A 827 28.18 -28.30 22.77
CA GLY A 827 26.96 -28.63 22.02
C GLY A 827 25.97 -27.47 21.88
N TYR A 828 24.98 -27.65 20.99
CA TYR A 828 23.83 -26.76 20.78
C TYR A 828 22.94 -26.71 22.03
N LYS A 829 22.49 -25.51 22.42
CA LYS A 829 21.61 -25.25 23.56
C LYS A 829 20.20 -24.85 23.08
N PRO A 830 19.13 -25.16 23.85
CA PRO A 830 17.78 -24.72 23.52
C PRO A 830 17.73 -23.20 23.29
N GLY A 831 17.26 -22.78 22.12
CA GLY A 831 17.13 -21.37 21.74
C GLY A 831 18.27 -20.81 20.88
N ASP A 832 19.36 -21.55 20.65
CA ASP A 832 20.51 -21.06 19.87
C ASP A 832 20.15 -20.72 18.41
N SER A 833 19.16 -21.42 17.81
CA SER A 833 18.66 -21.17 16.44
C SER A 833 18.15 -19.74 16.18
N ARG A 834 17.94 -18.91 17.22
CA ARG A 834 17.62 -17.48 17.05
C ARG A 834 18.74 -16.69 16.38
N GLY A 835 19.98 -17.19 16.47
CA GLY A 835 21.17 -16.62 15.84
C GLY A 835 21.40 -17.03 14.37
N ASP A 836 20.60 -17.94 13.83
CA ASP A 836 20.59 -18.27 12.39
C ASP A 836 19.70 -17.21 11.70
N VAL A 837 20.34 -16.16 11.18
CA VAL A 837 19.69 -14.95 10.65
C VAL A 837 20.19 -14.55 9.26
N ALA A 838 21.24 -15.21 8.76
CA ALA A 838 21.88 -14.90 7.50
C ALA A 838 22.25 -16.17 6.69
N GLY A 839 22.86 -15.93 5.53
CA GLY A 839 23.31 -16.97 4.60
C GLY A 839 22.29 -17.41 3.56
N ASN A 840 20.99 -17.19 3.78
CA ASN A 840 20.02 -16.97 2.71
C ASN A 840 19.77 -15.45 2.54
N PRO A 841 19.23 -14.99 1.38
CA PRO A 841 18.89 -13.58 1.18
C PRO A 841 17.89 -13.10 2.26
N PRO A 842 18.31 -12.22 3.19
CA PRO A 842 17.45 -11.79 4.27
C PRO A 842 16.40 -10.79 3.75
N MET A 843 15.30 -10.67 4.47
CA MET A 843 14.18 -9.79 4.13
C MET A 843 13.74 -9.05 5.40
N PRO A 844 13.92 -7.72 5.48
CA PRO A 844 13.29 -6.93 6.53
C PRO A 844 11.76 -7.09 6.47
N GLY A 845 11.11 -7.21 7.63
CA GLY A 845 9.67 -7.38 7.76
C GLY A 845 9.27 -8.65 8.52
N ALA A 846 8.04 -9.12 8.32
CA ALA A 846 7.43 -10.17 9.14
C ALA A 846 7.84 -11.62 8.81
N GLN A 847 8.55 -11.88 7.70
CA GLN A 847 8.91 -13.27 7.33
C GLN A 847 10.42 -13.52 7.42
N PRO A 848 10.89 -14.31 8.41
CA PRO A 848 12.32 -14.50 8.67
C PRO A 848 12.99 -15.41 7.64
N ASN A 849 13.31 -14.87 6.46
CA ASN A 849 13.90 -15.61 5.33
C ASN A 849 15.45 -15.78 5.41
N GLY A 850 16.10 -15.13 6.39
CA GLY A 850 17.57 -15.03 6.44
C GLY A 850 18.31 -16.34 6.72
N ALA A 851 17.76 -17.22 7.57
CA ALA A 851 18.42 -18.45 8.02
C ALA A 851 18.82 -19.41 6.90
N ASN A 852 19.96 -20.08 7.07
CA ASN A 852 20.43 -21.16 6.20
C ASN A 852 20.66 -22.52 6.91
N GLY A 853 20.46 -22.59 8.23
CA GLY A 853 20.71 -23.76 9.07
C GLY A 853 22.10 -23.81 9.70
N ILE A 854 22.94 -22.77 9.57
CA ILE A 854 24.32 -22.74 10.06
C ILE A 854 24.65 -21.33 10.60
N ILE A 855 24.79 -21.21 11.92
CA ILE A 855 25.24 -19.97 12.57
C ILE A 855 26.75 -19.82 12.36
N ASN A 856 27.15 -18.76 11.68
CA ASN A 856 28.53 -18.51 11.24
C ASN A 856 28.86 -17.01 11.19
N ALA A 857 30.02 -16.65 10.62
CA ALA A 857 30.48 -15.27 10.49
C ALA A 857 29.47 -14.34 9.79
N GLN A 858 28.72 -14.85 8.81
CA GLN A 858 27.70 -14.06 8.09
C GLN A 858 26.54 -13.61 8.99
N ASP A 859 26.21 -14.39 10.03
CA ASP A 859 25.18 -14.04 11.00
C ASP A 859 25.66 -12.93 11.94
N ILE A 860 26.93 -12.99 12.36
CA ILE A 860 27.58 -11.93 13.14
C ILE A 860 27.58 -10.61 12.35
N ASP A 861 28.00 -10.65 11.08
CA ASP A 861 27.99 -9.51 10.16
C ASP A 861 26.57 -8.93 9.98
N TYR A 862 25.55 -9.79 9.94
CA TYR A 862 24.16 -9.37 9.82
C TYR A 862 23.64 -8.67 11.08
N VAL A 863 23.99 -9.15 12.28
CA VAL A 863 23.64 -8.45 13.53
C VAL A 863 24.33 -7.09 13.62
N TYR A 864 25.62 -7.00 13.26
CA TYR A 864 26.32 -5.71 13.16
C TYR A 864 25.64 -4.75 12.17
N ALA A 865 25.21 -5.25 11.01
CA ALA A 865 24.58 -4.44 9.96
C ALA A 865 23.20 -3.89 10.33
N ASN A 866 22.52 -4.49 11.31
CA ASN A 866 21.14 -4.16 11.70
C ASN A 866 21.01 -3.44 13.06
N ARG A 867 22.10 -2.89 13.60
CA ARG A 867 22.06 -2.15 14.87
C ARG A 867 21.11 -0.95 14.83
N GLY A 868 20.29 -0.79 15.87
CA GLY A 868 19.32 0.29 16.01
C GLY A 868 18.31 0.06 17.14
N ASN A 869 17.45 1.06 17.37
CA ASN A 869 16.32 1.01 18.29
C ASN A 869 15.01 0.78 17.51
N TRP A 870 14.31 -0.33 17.75
CA TRP A 870 13.05 -0.63 17.06
C TRP A 870 11.93 0.37 17.37
N SER A 871 11.94 0.99 18.55
CA SER A 871 10.94 2.02 18.90
C SER A 871 11.13 3.36 18.18
N ASP A 872 12.27 3.57 17.53
CA ASP A 872 12.51 4.70 16.64
C ASP A 872 12.27 4.28 15.18
N ILE A 873 11.11 4.67 14.64
CA ILE A 873 10.70 4.37 13.26
C ILE A 873 11.72 4.81 12.18
N PHE A 874 12.56 5.82 12.43
CA PHE A 874 13.63 6.20 11.47
C PHE A 874 14.76 5.16 11.42
N GLN A 875 15.02 4.48 12.54
CA GLN A 875 15.97 3.38 12.64
C GLN A 875 15.32 2.07 12.20
N ALA A 876 14.13 1.75 12.73
CA ALA A 876 13.33 0.56 12.39
C ALA A 876 13.09 0.42 10.88
N ALA A 877 12.86 1.52 10.16
CA ALA A 877 12.73 1.53 8.69
C ALA A 877 13.99 1.04 7.93
N ASN A 878 15.12 0.86 8.60
CA ASN A 878 16.44 0.57 8.02
C ASN A 878 17.17 -0.62 8.67
N MET A 879 16.57 -1.29 9.65
CA MET A 879 17.09 -2.48 10.33
C MET A 879 16.09 -3.64 10.22
N ASP A 880 16.53 -4.84 10.59
CA ASP A 880 15.70 -6.02 10.76
C ASP A 880 15.72 -6.48 12.23
N LEU A 881 14.54 -6.57 12.84
CA LEU A 881 14.37 -7.01 14.23
C LEU A 881 14.76 -8.48 14.44
N SER A 882 14.89 -9.29 13.39
CA SER A 882 15.44 -10.65 13.54
C SER A 882 16.87 -10.68 14.10
N ALA A 883 17.58 -9.54 14.09
CA ALA A 883 18.89 -9.39 14.73
C ALA A 883 18.84 -9.15 16.26
N ASP A 884 17.67 -8.95 16.88
CA ASP A 884 17.52 -8.85 18.35
C ASP A 884 17.62 -10.25 18.97
N MET A 885 18.67 -10.47 19.77
CA MET A 885 19.01 -11.78 20.34
C MET A 885 18.55 -11.94 21.79
N ASN A 886 18.03 -10.88 22.42
CA ASN A 886 17.71 -10.83 23.85
C ASN A 886 16.22 -10.49 24.14
N GLY A 887 15.49 -9.96 23.16
CA GLY A 887 14.08 -9.59 23.25
C GLY A 887 13.79 -8.25 23.94
N ASP A 888 14.72 -7.29 23.90
CA ASP A 888 14.52 -5.93 24.46
C ASP A 888 14.08 -4.88 23.44
N LEU A 889 14.01 -5.25 22.15
CA LEU A 889 13.68 -4.41 20.98
C LEU A 889 14.80 -3.43 20.55
N PHE A 890 16.04 -3.67 20.96
CA PHE A 890 17.24 -2.99 20.48
C PHE A 890 18.17 -4.03 19.86
N VAL A 891 18.79 -3.66 18.73
CA VAL A 891 19.91 -4.42 18.17
C VAL A 891 21.17 -3.62 18.44
N ASN A 892 22.05 -4.13 19.29
CA ASN A 892 23.19 -3.39 19.81
C ASN A 892 24.43 -4.29 20.00
N GLN A 893 25.35 -3.91 20.89
CA GLN A 893 26.56 -4.70 21.17
C GLN A 893 26.24 -5.99 21.94
N LEU A 894 25.21 -5.99 22.81
CA LEU A 894 24.79 -7.14 23.59
C LEU A 894 24.31 -8.30 22.71
N ASP A 895 23.68 -8.01 21.57
CA ASP A 895 23.22 -9.04 20.63
C ASP A 895 24.37 -9.74 19.92
N VAL A 896 25.43 -8.99 19.59
CA VAL A 896 26.68 -9.55 19.08
C VAL A 896 27.41 -10.33 20.18
N ASP A 897 27.44 -9.83 21.42
CA ASP A 897 28.01 -10.55 22.55
C ASP A 897 27.28 -11.88 22.79
N ILE A 898 25.95 -11.92 22.63
CA ILE A 898 25.16 -13.15 22.71
C ILE A 898 25.50 -14.09 21.56
N MET A 899 25.62 -13.59 20.32
CA MET A 899 26.02 -14.40 19.16
C MET A 899 27.39 -15.05 19.38
N VAL A 900 28.40 -14.27 19.76
CA VAL A 900 29.81 -14.73 19.87
C VAL A 900 30.03 -15.56 21.14
N LEU A 901 29.63 -15.06 22.31
CA LEU A 901 30.00 -15.62 23.61
C LEU A 901 28.98 -16.66 24.13
N SER A 902 27.69 -16.50 23.81
CA SER A 902 26.62 -17.41 24.25
C SER A 902 26.29 -18.50 23.23
N ILE A 903 26.08 -18.15 21.96
CA ILE A 903 25.60 -19.07 20.92
C ILE A 903 26.77 -19.84 20.30
N LEU A 904 27.72 -19.13 19.69
CA LEU A 904 28.92 -19.73 19.09
C LEU A 904 29.94 -20.20 20.11
N CYS A 905 29.88 -19.70 21.35
CA CYS A 905 30.75 -20.07 22.47
C CYS A 905 32.25 -19.84 22.24
N THR A 906 32.58 -18.80 21.47
CA THR A 906 33.96 -18.40 21.18
C THR A 906 34.28 -17.01 21.75
N ARG A 907 35.32 -16.33 21.23
CA ARG A 907 35.76 -14.99 21.62
C ARG A 907 36.02 -14.09 20.42
N TYR A 908 35.91 -12.79 20.65
CA TYR A 908 36.40 -11.77 19.72
C TYR A 908 37.90 -11.96 19.47
N GLY A 909 38.26 -12.40 18.27
CA GLY A 909 39.60 -12.88 17.95
C GLY A 909 39.59 -14.13 17.08
N ASP A 910 38.58 -15.00 17.24
CA ASP A 910 38.36 -16.22 16.47
C ASP A 910 37.73 -15.86 15.11
N ALA A 911 38.57 -15.69 14.09
CA ALA A 911 38.16 -15.22 12.77
C ALA A 911 37.59 -16.34 11.89
N ASP A 912 38.15 -17.55 11.99
CA ASP A 912 37.69 -18.70 11.19
C ASP A 912 36.61 -19.55 11.86
N LEU A 913 36.26 -19.22 13.11
CA LEU A 913 35.24 -19.86 13.95
C LEU A 913 35.54 -21.32 14.21
N ASP A 914 36.79 -21.68 14.53
CA ASP A 914 37.16 -23.05 14.93
C ASP A 914 36.98 -23.33 16.45
N GLY A 915 36.80 -22.27 17.25
CA GLY A 915 36.54 -22.35 18.70
C GLY A 915 37.76 -22.10 19.59
N ASP A 916 38.92 -21.73 19.03
CA ASP A 916 40.01 -21.12 19.77
C ASP A 916 40.45 -19.75 19.20
N VAL A 917 41.47 -19.10 19.78
CA VAL A 917 42.01 -17.82 19.26
C VAL A 917 43.52 -17.94 19.19
N ASP A 918 44.08 -18.11 17.99
CA ASP A 918 45.44 -18.61 17.82
C ASP A 918 46.30 -17.85 16.79
N ALA A 919 47.39 -18.48 16.34
CA ALA A 919 48.30 -17.91 15.36
C ALA A 919 47.75 -17.87 13.92
N ALA A 920 46.75 -18.69 13.57
CA ALA A 920 46.03 -18.64 12.31
C ALA A 920 45.21 -17.35 12.21
N ASP A 921 44.37 -17.06 13.21
CA ASP A 921 43.63 -15.80 13.31
C ASP A 921 44.58 -14.61 13.27
N GLN A 922 45.62 -14.63 14.11
CA GLN A 922 46.57 -13.52 14.19
C GLN A 922 47.25 -13.27 12.84
N THR A 923 47.51 -14.32 12.05
CA THR A 923 48.09 -14.21 10.71
C THR A 923 47.10 -13.60 9.71
N LEU A 924 45.84 -14.01 9.75
CA LEU A 924 44.77 -13.49 8.90
C LEU A 924 44.51 -12.00 9.19
N VAL A 925 44.24 -11.66 10.45
CA VAL A 925 43.90 -10.29 10.86
C VAL A 925 45.09 -9.35 10.67
N ALA A 926 46.32 -9.78 10.95
CA ALA A 926 47.50 -8.95 10.67
C ALA A 926 47.72 -8.69 9.17
N ALA A 927 47.37 -9.64 8.29
CA ALA A 927 47.45 -9.44 6.84
C ALA A 927 46.40 -8.44 6.34
N ASN A 928 45.16 -8.56 6.82
CA ASN A 928 44.05 -7.68 6.44
C ASN A 928 44.19 -6.26 7.04
N ALA A 929 44.65 -6.14 8.29
CA ALA A 929 44.97 -4.86 8.93
C ALA A 929 46.07 -4.09 8.17
N ALA A 930 47.07 -4.80 7.62
CA ALA A 930 48.18 -4.19 6.87
C ALA A 930 47.76 -3.54 5.54
N ILE A 931 46.59 -3.92 5.00
CA ILE A 931 45.99 -3.30 3.81
C ILE A 931 44.77 -2.42 4.11
N SER A 932 44.34 -2.36 5.39
CA SER A 932 43.10 -1.71 5.83
C SER A 932 41.90 -2.16 5.00
N LEU A 933 41.68 -3.49 4.97
CA LEU A 933 40.66 -4.13 4.14
C LEU A 933 39.27 -3.52 4.41
N THR A 934 38.57 -3.11 3.36
CA THR A 934 37.23 -2.53 3.43
C THR A 934 36.44 -2.76 2.12
N PRO A 935 35.12 -3.06 2.18
CA PRO A 935 34.41 -3.48 3.40
C PRO A 935 34.93 -4.84 3.88
N ALA A 936 35.04 -4.99 5.20
CA ALA A 936 35.40 -6.24 5.86
C ALA A 936 34.21 -6.76 6.69
N GLY A 937 34.24 -8.04 7.04
CA GLY A 937 33.38 -8.67 8.04
C GLY A 937 34.16 -9.48 9.06
N TRP A 938 33.45 -10.24 9.90
CA TRP A 938 34.03 -11.04 10.98
C TRP A 938 35.13 -11.99 10.49
N ALA A 939 34.88 -12.71 9.39
CA ALA A 939 35.83 -13.66 8.81
C ALA A 939 37.09 -13.00 8.19
N ASP A 940 37.08 -11.68 8.00
CA ASP A 940 38.26 -10.91 7.63
C ASP A 940 39.04 -10.40 8.86
N GLY A 941 38.48 -10.51 10.05
CA GLY A 941 39.01 -9.96 11.29
C GLY A 941 38.46 -8.59 11.70
N ASP A 942 37.29 -8.16 11.20
CA ASP A 942 36.59 -7.01 11.79
C ASP A 942 35.80 -7.48 13.03
N PHE A 943 36.41 -7.33 14.21
CA PHE A 943 35.79 -7.73 15.49
C PHE A 943 35.05 -6.58 16.17
N ASN A 944 35.10 -5.37 15.61
CA ASN A 944 34.50 -4.18 16.20
C ASN A 944 33.24 -3.71 15.43
N GLY A 945 33.10 -4.09 14.16
CA GLY A 945 31.95 -3.84 13.30
C GLY A 945 31.99 -2.52 12.51
N ASP A 946 33.14 -1.85 12.44
CA ASP A 946 33.30 -0.60 11.68
C ASP A 946 33.51 -0.81 10.16
N ARG A 947 33.55 -2.06 9.71
CA ARG A 947 33.76 -2.54 8.33
C ARG A 947 35.16 -2.28 7.79
N ILE A 948 36.16 -2.10 8.67
CA ILE A 948 37.55 -1.91 8.31
C ILE A 948 38.47 -2.69 9.26
N VAL A 949 39.25 -3.64 8.75
CA VAL A 949 40.24 -4.33 9.59
C VAL A 949 41.40 -3.38 9.90
N THR A 950 41.65 -3.11 11.18
CA THR A 950 42.69 -2.16 11.62
C THR A 950 43.55 -2.71 12.78
N ALA A 951 44.42 -1.86 13.32
CA ALA A 951 45.16 -2.15 14.54
C ALA A 951 44.26 -2.22 15.79
N ALA A 952 43.00 -1.75 15.74
CA ALA A 952 42.03 -1.92 16.82
C ALA A 952 41.62 -3.40 16.95
N ASP A 953 41.31 -4.04 15.83
CA ASP A 953 40.88 -5.44 15.78
C ASP A 953 42.01 -6.39 16.16
N LEU A 954 43.22 -6.11 15.68
CA LEU A 954 44.42 -6.83 16.11
C LEU A 954 44.64 -6.71 17.64
N ALA A 955 44.25 -5.60 18.26
CA ALA A 955 44.31 -5.45 19.72
C ALA A 955 43.21 -6.25 20.44
N ILE A 956 42.00 -6.34 19.87
CA ILE A 956 40.90 -7.19 20.36
C ILE A 956 41.31 -8.67 20.32
N LEU A 957 41.85 -9.15 19.19
CA LEU A 957 42.40 -10.49 19.04
C LEU A 957 43.53 -10.74 20.04
N THR A 958 44.50 -9.82 20.14
CA THR A 958 45.64 -9.98 21.05
C THR A 958 45.22 -10.04 22.53
N ALA A 959 44.09 -9.43 22.89
CA ALA A 959 43.53 -9.52 24.25
C ALA A 959 42.91 -10.90 24.57
N ASN A 960 42.50 -11.66 23.54
CA ASN A 960 41.90 -12.99 23.67
C ASN A 960 42.82 -14.13 23.22
N LEU A 961 44.00 -13.83 22.65
CA LEU A 961 44.96 -14.82 22.12
C LEU A 961 45.35 -15.88 23.15
N GLY A 962 45.20 -17.15 22.76
CA GLY A 962 45.36 -18.31 23.64
C GLY A 962 44.09 -18.71 24.40
N PHE A 963 42.95 -18.08 24.13
CA PHE A 963 41.63 -18.67 24.40
C PHE A 963 41.51 -20.01 23.65
N SER A 964 40.80 -20.96 24.25
CA SER A 964 40.35 -22.21 23.63
C SER A 964 39.14 -22.72 24.41
N GLY A 965 38.04 -23.06 23.73
CA GLY A 965 36.78 -23.47 24.35
C GLY A 965 36.94 -24.63 25.36
N PRO A 966 36.26 -24.56 26.52
CA PRO A 966 34.83 -24.90 26.53
C PRO A 966 33.98 -24.01 27.45
N ALA A 967 34.47 -22.82 27.83
CA ALA A 967 33.86 -21.99 28.86
C ALA A 967 32.64 -21.20 28.34
N CYS A 968 31.54 -21.92 28.11
CA CYS A 968 30.15 -21.44 27.98
C CYS A 968 29.67 -20.52 29.10
N VAL A 969 30.24 -19.33 29.29
CA VAL A 969 29.71 -18.33 30.20
C VAL A 969 28.91 -17.33 29.38
N PRO A 970 27.57 -17.27 29.53
CA PRO A 970 26.77 -16.25 28.86
C PRO A 970 27.28 -14.85 29.23
N PRO A 971 27.18 -13.85 28.33
CA PRO A 971 27.31 -12.45 28.71
C PRO A 971 26.34 -12.20 29.86
N SER A 972 26.88 -12.05 31.06
CA SER A 972 26.06 -11.78 32.22
C SER A 972 25.74 -10.29 32.18
N CYS A 973 24.49 -9.92 32.38
CA CYS A 973 24.13 -8.50 32.30
C CYS A 973 24.96 -7.72 33.32
N GLY A 974 25.51 -6.56 32.92
CA GLY A 974 26.49 -5.83 33.72
C GLY A 974 27.93 -6.37 33.68
N ASP A 975 28.29 -7.27 32.76
CA ASP A 975 29.68 -7.58 32.39
C ASP A 975 30.16 -6.58 31.30
N ILE A 976 30.76 -5.49 31.74
CA ILE A 976 31.10 -4.32 30.91
C ILE A 976 32.54 -4.38 30.39
N ASP A 977 33.37 -5.30 30.88
CA ASP A 977 34.63 -5.66 30.19
C ASP A 977 34.52 -6.90 29.30
N ALA A 978 33.47 -7.72 29.42
CA ALA A 978 33.21 -8.99 28.70
C ALA A 978 34.23 -10.10 29.04
N ASN A 979 34.85 -10.03 30.22
CA ASN A 979 35.73 -11.11 30.67
C ASN A 979 34.94 -12.40 31.00
N GLY A 980 33.62 -12.32 31.20
CA GLY A 980 32.74 -13.42 31.61
C GLY A 980 32.39 -13.43 33.10
N ALA A 981 32.61 -12.33 33.84
CA ALA A 981 32.34 -12.28 35.27
C ALA A 981 32.02 -10.86 35.78
N VAL A 982 30.74 -10.63 36.12
CA VAL A 982 30.27 -9.39 36.76
C VAL A 982 30.96 -9.17 38.10
N ASN A 983 31.82 -8.16 38.18
CA ASN A 983 32.68 -7.89 39.32
C ASN A 983 32.91 -6.38 39.56
N SER A 984 33.85 -6.03 40.44
CA SER A 984 34.17 -4.64 40.78
C SER A 984 34.75 -3.82 39.62
N ILE A 985 35.34 -4.47 38.62
CA ILE A 985 35.85 -3.82 37.40
C ILE A 985 34.67 -3.27 36.60
N ASP A 986 33.60 -4.05 36.42
CA ASP A 986 32.40 -3.63 35.70
C ASP A 986 31.69 -2.49 36.40
N VAL A 987 31.58 -2.54 37.74
CA VAL A 987 31.04 -1.43 38.54
C VAL A 987 31.87 -0.15 38.32
N SER A 988 33.20 -0.28 38.20
CA SER A 988 34.09 0.84 37.92
C SER A 988 33.93 1.38 36.49
N LEU A 989 33.76 0.49 35.51
CA LEU A 989 33.52 0.85 34.11
C LEU A 989 32.16 1.51 33.94
N PHE A 990 31.09 0.95 34.50
CA PHE A 990 29.76 1.53 34.52
C PHE A 990 29.78 2.95 35.09
N VAL A 991 30.40 3.15 36.25
CA VAL A 991 30.58 4.48 36.85
C VAL A 991 31.38 5.40 35.92
N SER A 992 32.43 4.91 35.26
CA SER A 992 33.20 5.73 34.31
C SER A 992 32.40 6.15 33.07
N VAL A 993 31.47 5.32 32.61
CA VAL A 993 30.52 5.61 31.52
C VAL A 993 29.48 6.63 31.97
N VAL A 994 28.82 6.40 33.12
CA VAL A 994 27.82 7.32 33.71
C VAL A 994 28.41 8.71 33.98
N LEU A 995 29.70 8.79 34.34
CA LEU A 995 30.41 10.05 34.53
C LEU A 995 30.92 10.71 33.22
N GLY A 996 30.68 10.10 32.05
CA GLY A 996 31.16 10.59 30.75
C GLY A 996 32.70 10.58 30.61
N THR A 997 33.39 9.80 31.44
CA THR A 997 34.86 9.68 31.44
C THR A 997 35.38 8.53 30.58
N ASN A 998 34.50 7.60 30.21
CA ASN A 998 34.79 6.52 29.27
C ASN A 998 34.29 6.90 27.86
N THR A 999 35.12 6.65 26.85
CA THR A 999 34.83 6.93 25.43
C THR A 999 34.86 5.66 24.57
N ASN A 1000 34.92 4.48 25.18
CA ASN A 1000 34.86 3.20 24.46
C ASN A 1000 33.40 2.87 24.15
N GLN A 1001 33.03 2.88 22.87
CA GLN A 1001 31.64 2.70 22.44
C GLN A 1001 31.06 1.34 22.90
N ALA A 1002 31.81 0.24 22.75
CA ALA A 1002 31.35 -1.07 23.19
C ALA A 1002 31.12 -1.17 24.72
N GLN A 1003 31.81 -0.35 25.53
CA GLN A 1003 31.56 -0.28 26.98
C GLN A 1003 30.39 0.66 27.32
N ILE A 1004 30.16 1.70 26.50
CA ILE A 1004 28.97 2.56 26.58
C ILE A 1004 27.71 1.76 26.25
N ASP A 1005 27.73 1.00 25.14
CA ASP A 1005 26.61 0.21 24.65
C ASP A 1005 26.20 -0.87 25.66
N ARG A 1006 27.15 -1.64 26.19
CA ARG A 1006 26.91 -2.65 27.25
C ARG A 1006 26.48 -2.05 28.60
N SER A 1007 26.71 -0.77 28.81
CA SER A 1007 26.19 -0.03 29.97
C SER A 1007 24.77 0.50 29.73
N ASN A 1008 24.28 0.52 28.48
CA ASN A 1008 22.95 1.02 28.12
C ASN A 1008 21.89 -0.08 28.24
N LEU A 1009 21.63 -0.50 29.48
CA LEU A 1009 20.76 -1.63 29.80
C LEU A 1009 19.26 -1.30 29.72
N SER A 1010 18.85 -0.04 29.51
CA SER A 1010 17.45 0.40 29.56
C SER A 1010 16.82 0.63 28.18
N PRO A 1011 15.53 0.27 27.96
CA PRO A 1011 14.92 0.31 26.63
C PRO A 1011 14.43 1.71 26.22
N SER A 1012 15.06 2.78 26.72
CA SER A 1012 14.45 4.12 26.71
C SER A 1012 15.25 5.21 26.00
N LEU A 1013 16.58 5.15 25.98
CA LEU A 1013 17.44 6.16 25.34
C LEU A 1013 18.75 5.51 24.87
N ALA A 1014 19.39 6.06 23.84
CA ALA A 1014 20.75 5.69 23.40
C ALA A 1014 21.86 6.31 24.28
N VAL A 1015 21.59 6.51 25.58
CA VAL A 1015 22.49 7.23 26.50
C VAL A 1015 22.32 6.67 27.91
N VAL A 1016 23.42 6.20 28.50
CA VAL A 1016 23.46 5.65 29.85
C VAL A 1016 23.05 6.70 30.88
N ASN A 1017 21.96 6.42 31.59
CA ASN A 1017 21.25 7.34 32.46
C ASN A 1017 20.74 6.63 33.74
N GLY A 1018 19.85 7.28 34.49
CA GLY A 1018 19.32 6.75 35.76
C GLY A 1018 18.57 5.41 35.65
N GLY A 1019 17.92 5.12 34.51
CA GLY A 1019 17.25 3.84 34.27
C GLY A 1019 18.24 2.68 34.14
N ASP A 1020 19.37 2.93 33.50
CA ASP A 1020 20.46 1.95 33.36
C ASP A 1020 21.11 1.65 34.70
N ILE A 1021 21.24 2.64 35.59
CA ILE A 1021 21.76 2.43 36.97
C ILE A 1021 20.89 1.42 37.71
N GLN A 1022 19.56 1.51 37.59
CA GLN A 1022 18.65 0.55 38.23
C GLN A 1022 18.85 -0.87 37.68
N ARG A 1023 18.90 -1.02 36.35
CA ARG A 1023 19.10 -2.34 35.72
C ARG A 1023 20.50 -2.90 35.99
N PHE A 1024 21.55 -2.10 35.92
CA PHE A 1024 22.92 -2.49 36.25
C PHE A 1024 23.06 -2.95 37.71
N VAL A 1025 22.49 -2.22 38.66
CA VAL A 1025 22.47 -2.64 40.08
C VAL A 1025 21.69 -3.95 40.23
N CYS A 1026 20.56 -4.10 39.53
CA CYS A 1026 19.77 -5.34 39.56
C CYS A 1026 20.58 -6.54 39.02
N CYS A 1027 21.31 -6.35 37.91
CA CYS A 1027 22.25 -7.29 37.33
C CYS A 1027 23.37 -7.72 38.29
N VAL A 1028 24.08 -6.76 38.88
CA VAL A 1028 25.18 -7.02 39.84
C VAL A 1028 24.67 -7.77 41.08
N LEU A 1029 23.44 -7.48 41.54
CA LEU A 1029 22.84 -8.15 42.69
C LEU A 1029 22.30 -9.56 42.37
N ASN A 1030 21.83 -9.80 41.15
CA ASN A 1030 21.25 -11.07 40.70
C ASN A 1030 22.23 -11.93 39.88
N ALA A 1031 23.54 -11.77 40.11
CA ALA A 1031 24.61 -12.54 39.47
C ALA A 1031 24.54 -12.56 37.92
N GLY A 1032 24.18 -11.42 37.32
CA GLY A 1032 24.18 -11.23 35.87
C GLY A 1032 22.86 -11.57 35.16
N SER A 1033 21.74 -11.69 35.87
CA SER A 1033 20.42 -11.93 35.26
C SER A 1033 19.50 -10.70 35.30
N LEU A 1034 19.00 -10.28 34.13
CA LEU A 1034 17.91 -9.30 33.99
C LEU A 1034 16.52 -9.90 34.25
N SER A 1035 16.32 -11.20 34.00
CA SER A 1035 15.00 -11.84 34.05
C SER A 1035 14.42 -12.01 35.46
N ALA A 1036 15.20 -11.67 36.50
CA ALA A 1036 14.78 -11.64 37.89
C ALA A 1036 14.33 -10.24 38.39
N CYS A 1037 14.29 -9.23 37.51
CA CYS A 1037 14.03 -7.84 37.89
C CYS A 1037 12.59 -7.40 37.52
N PRO A 1038 11.86 -6.72 38.43
CA PRO A 1038 10.49 -6.24 38.21
C PRO A 1038 10.41 -4.93 37.40
#